data_AF-A0AAX2L883-F1
#
_entry.id   AF-A0AAX2L883-F1
#
_cell.length_a   1.000
_cell.length_b   1.000
_cell.length_c   1.000
_cell.angle_alpha   90.00
_cell.angle_beta   90.00
_cell.angle_gamma   90.00
#
_symmetry.space_group_name_H-M   'P 1'
#
loop_
_entity.id
_entity.type
_entity.pdbx_description
1 polymer ?
#
loop_
_entity_poly.entity_id
_entity_poly.type
_entity_poly.pdbx_seq_one_letter_code
_entity_poly.pdbx_strand_id
1 'polypeptide(L)'
;MKKVRKIFQKAVAGLCCISQLTAFSSIVALAETPETSPAIGKVVIKETGEGGALLGDAVFELKNNTDGTTVSQRTEAQTGEAIFSNIKPGTYTLTEAQPPVGYKPSTKQWTVEVEKNGWTTVQGEQVENREEALSDQYPQTGTYPDVQTPYQIIKVDGSEKNGQHKALNPNPYERVIPEGTLSKRIYQVNNLDDNQYGIELTVSGKTVYERKDKSVPLDVVILLDNSNSMSNIRNKNARRAERAGEATRSLIDKITSDPENRVALVTYASTIFDGTEFTVEKGVADKNGKRLNDSLFWNYDQTSFTTNTKDYSYLKLTNDKNDIVELKNKVPTEAEDHDGNRLMYQFGATFTQKALMKADEILTQQARQNSQKVIFHITDGVPTMSYPINFNHATFAPSYQNQLNAFFSKSPNKDGILLSDFITQATSGEHTIVRGDGQSYQMFTDKTVYEKGAPAAFPVKPEKYSEMKAAGYAVIGDPINGGYIWLNWRESILAYPFNSNTAKITNHGDPTRWYYNGNIAPDGYDVFTVGIGINGDPGTDEATATSFMQSISSKPENYTNVTDTTKILEQLNRYFHTIVTEKKSIENGTITDPMGELIDLQLGTDGRFDPADYTLTANDGSRLENGQAVGGPQNDGGLLKNAKVLYDTTEKRIRVTGLYLGTDEKVTLTYNVRLNDEFVSNKFYDTNGRTTLHPKEVEQNTVRDFPIPKIRDVRKYPEITISKEKKLGDIEFIKVNKNDKKPLRDAVFSLQKQHPDYPDIYGAIDQNGTYQNVRTGEDGKLTFKNLSDGKYRLFENSEPAGYKPVQNKPIVAFQIVNGEVRDVTSIVPQDIPAGYEFTNDKHYITNEPIPPKREYPRTGGIGMLPFYLIGCMMMGGVLLYTRKHP
;
A
#
# COMPACT_ATOMS: atom_id res chain seq x y z
N MET A 1 30.75 -63.99 -5.72
CA MET A 1 29.87 -62.80 -5.82
C MET A 1 30.77 -61.60 -6.10
N LYS A 2 31.06 -61.25 -7.37
CA LYS A 2 30.33 -60.28 -8.23
C LYS A 2 30.31 -58.86 -7.61
N LYS A 3 31.15 -57.92 -8.13
CA LYS A 3 30.78 -56.77 -9.03
C LYS A 3 30.15 -55.60 -8.21
N VAL A 4 30.58 -54.32 -8.20
CA VAL A 4 31.08 -53.37 -9.23
C VAL A 4 31.69 -52.09 -8.57
N ARG A 5 32.97 -51.78 -8.90
CA ARG A 5 33.58 -50.48 -9.36
C ARG A 5 33.13 -49.11 -8.76
N LYS A 6 34.04 -48.31 -8.14
CA LYS A 6 34.99 -47.30 -8.72
C LYS A 6 34.25 -45.99 -9.16
N ILE A 7 34.54 -44.76 -8.71
CA ILE A 7 35.81 -43.99 -8.81
C ILE A 7 35.70 -42.61 -8.08
N PHE A 8 36.73 -42.29 -7.28
CA PHE A 8 37.42 -41.00 -7.01
C PHE A 8 36.82 -39.82 -6.19
N GLN A 9 37.44 -39.64 -5.01
CA GLN A 9 37.64 -38.38 -4.27
C GLN A 9 38.88 -37.60 -4.76
N LYS A 10 38.85 -36.27 -4.65
CA LYS A 10 39.83 -35.36 -3.99
C LYS A 10 40.06 -34.04 -4.76
N ALA A 11 39.95 -32.91 -4.05
CA ALA A 11 41.02 -31.89 -3.97
C ALA A 11 40.68 -30.77 -2.95
N VAL A 12 41.56 -30.59 -1.96
CA VAL A 12 41.72 -29.38 -1.10
C VAL A 12 43.22 -29.20 -0.86
N ALA A 13 43.64 -27.94 -0.68
CA ALA A 13 44.97 -27.34 -0.39
C ALA A 13 45.59 -26.64 -1.62
N GLY A 14 46.12 -25.42 -1.59
CA GLY A 14 46.40 -24.41 -0.56
C GLY A 14 47.38 -23.36 -1.14
N LEU A 15 47.63 -22.26 -0.40
CA LEU A 15 48.58 -21.13 -0.63
C LEU A 15 48.18 -20.05 -1.66
N CYS A 16 48.70 -18.82 -1.66
CA CYS A 16 49.17 -17.80 -0.69
C CYS A 16 49.77 -16.66 -1.56
N CYS A 17 49.42 -15.40 -1.29
CA CYS A 17 50.18 -14.18 -1.59
C CYS A 17 50.44 -13.67 -3.04
N ILE A 18 50.37 -12.32 -3.13
CA ILE A 18 50.98 -11.35 -4.06
C ILE A 18 50.04 -10.66 -5.08
N SER A 19 49.97 -9.35 -4.85
CA SER A 19 49.53 -8.21 -5.66
C SER A 19 49.84 -8.25 -7.15
N GLN A 20 48.92 -7.72 -7.98
CA GLN A 20 49.16 -6.56 -8.85
C GLN A 20 47.89 -6.18 -9.62
N LEU A 21 47.69 -4.86 -9.78
CA LEU A 21 46.70 -4.25 -10.66
C LEU A 21 46.89 -4.75 -12.10
N THR A 22 45.82 -5.25 -12.70
CA THR A 22 45.54 -5.04 -14.12
C THR A 22 44.05 -4.76 -14.28
N ALA A 23 43.74 -3.59 -14.81
CA ALA A 23 42.41 -3.21 -15.26
C ALA A 23 41.92 -4.25 -16.28
N PHE A 24 40.95 -5.06 -15.88
CA PHE A 24 40.11 -5.79 -16.81
C PHE A 24 38.79 -5.05 -16.91
N SER A 25 38.60 -4.38 -18.04
CA SER A 25 37.28 -4.02 -18.55
C SER A 25 36.51 -5.33 -18.72
N SER A 26 35.73 -5.71 -17.72
CA SER A 26 34.79 -6.82 -17.85
C SER A 26 33.64 -6.36 -18.74
N ILE A 27 33.84 -6.43 -20.05
CA ILE A 27 32.74 -6.67 -20.98
C ILE A 27 32.26 -8.08 -20.65
N VAL A 28 31.34 -8.18 -19.69
CA VAL A 28 30.46 -9.33 -19.62
C VAL A 28 29.51 -9.14 -20.80
N ALA A 29 29.92 -9.67 -21.96
CA ALA A 29 28.94 -10.05 -22.96
C ALA A 29 28.05 -11.08 -22.27
N LEU A 30 26.89 -10.65 -21.77
CA LEU A 30 25.80 -11.57 -21.51
C LEU A 30 25.58 -12.30 -22.82
N ALA A 31 25.95 -13.57 -22.85
CA ALA A 31 25.47 -14.45 -23.90
C ALA A 31 23.93 -14.43 -23.76
N GLU A 32 23.26 -13.72 -24.65
CA GLU A 32 21.83 -13.86 -24.88
C GLU A 32 21.59 -15.35 -25.13
N THR A 33 21.05 -16.04 -24.12
CA THR A 33 20.37 -17.30 -24.35
C THR A 33 19.27 -17.03 -25.35
N PRO A 34 19.18 -17.76 -26.47
CA PRO A 34 18.19 -17.48 -27.50
C PRO A 34 16.80 -17.56 -26.85
N GLU A 35 16.08 -16.45 -26.88
CA GLU A 35 14.70 -16.37 -26.41
C GLU A 35 13.87 -17.42 -27.17
N THR A 36 13.58 -18.54 -26.54
CA THR A 36 12.49 -19.40 -27.00
C THR A 36 11.21 -18.64 -26.67
N SER A 37 10.68 -17.88 -27.63
CA SER A 37 9.40 -17.18 -27.46
C SER A 37 8.33 -18.16 -26.96
N PRO A 38 7.55 -17.80 -25.93
CA PRO A 38 6.67 -18.75 -25.26
C PRO A 38 5.55 -19.25 -26.19
N ALA A 39 5.27 -20.55 -26.15
CA ALA A 39 4.18 -21.17 -26.92
C ALA A 39 2.84 -20.97 -26.19
N ILE A 40 2.24 -19.78 -26.36
CA ILE A 40 1.06 -19.34 -25.60
C ILE A 40 -0.12 -18.85 -26.47
N GLY A 41 0.01 -18.87 -27.81
CA GLY A 41 -1.10 -18.52 -28.69
C GLY A 41 -2.28 -19.48 -28.53
N LYS A 42 -3.49 -18.95 -28.72
CA LYS A 42 -4.76 -19.69 -28.67
C LYS A 42 -5.77 -19.17 -29.69
N VAL A 43 -6.52 -20.06 -30.33
CA VAL A 43 -7.70 -19.74 -31.15
C VAL A 43 -8.79 -20.78 -30.90
N VAL A 44 -10.04 -20.33 -30.86
CA VAL A 44 -11.22 -21.19 -30.71
C VAL A 44 -12.10 -21.08 -31.94
N ILE A 45 -12.64 -22.22 -32.37
CA ILE A 45 -13.59 -22.29 -33.47
C ILE A 45 -14.88 -22.89 -32.94
N LYS A 46 -16.00 -22.30 -33.34
CA LYS A 46 -17.35 -22.70 -32.98
C LYS A 46 -18.20 -22.82 -34.22
N GLU A 47 -18.97 -23.89 -34.34
CA GLU A 47 -19.89 -24.08 -35.46
C GLU A 47 -21.35 -24.00 -35.03
N THR A 48 -22.17 -23.38 -35.88
CA THR A 48 -23.60 -23.24 -35.66
C THR A 48 -24.41 -23.64 -36.89
N GLY A 49 -25.58 -24.25 -36.69
CA GLY A 49 -26.53 -24.58 -37.76
C GLY A 49 -27.62 -23.52 -37.95
N GLU A 50 -28.65 -23.85 -38.73
CA GLU A 50 -29.83 -22.99 -38.89
C GLU A 50 -30.49 -22.68 -37.52
N GLY A 51 -30.76 -21.39 -37.27
CA GLY A 51 -31.31 -20.93 -35.99
C GLY A 51 -30.28 -20.77 -34.86
N GLY A 52 -28.98 -20.98 -35.11
CA GLY A 52 -27.90 -20.73 -34.15
C GLY A 52 -27.58 -21.88 -33.20
N ALA A 53 -28.10 -23.09 -33.45
CA ALA A 53 -27.80 -24.27 -32.64
C ALA A 53 -26.35 -24.71 -32.79
N LEU A 54 -25.69 -25.07 -31.69
CA LEU A 54 -24.28 -25.49 -31.68
C LEU A 54 -24.08 -26.85 -32.37
N LEU A 55 -23.01 -26.98 -33.14
CA LEU A 55 -22.66 -28.21 -33.86
C LEU A 55 -21.36 -28.83 -33.31
N GLY A 56 -21.44 -30.10 -32.94
CA GLY A 56 -20.28 -30.92 -32.58
C GLY A 56 -19.73 -31.71 -33.77
N ASP A 57 -18.60 -32.37 -33.53
CA ASP A 57 -17.98 -33.34 -34.45
C ASP A 57 -17.35 -32.80 -35.74
N ALA A 58 -17.26 -31.48 -35.93
CA ALA A 58 -16.42 -30.88 -36.96
C ALA A 58 -14.94 -31.13 -36.67
N VAL A 59 -14.10 -31.27 -37.69
CA VAL A 59 -12.64 -31.44 -37.55
C VAL A 59 -11.93 -30.30 -38.27
N PHE A 60 -11.08 -29.59 -37.54
CA PHE A 60 -10.24 -28.52 -38.03
C PHE A 60 -8.77 -28.92 -38.02
N GLU A 61 -8.01 -28.38 -38.96
CA GLU A 61 -6.57 -28.50 -39.05
C GLU A 61 -5.93 -27.11 -39.01
N LEU A 62 -4.93 -26.93 -38.16
CA LEU A 62 -4.09 -25.75 -38.10
C LEU A 62 -2.69 -26.14 -38.56
N LYS A 63 -2.29 -25.61 -39.71
CA LYS A 63 -1.00 -25.90 -40.35
C LYS A 63 -0.09 -24.69 -40.30
N ASN A 64 1.13 -24.83 -39.80
CA ASN A 64 2.14 -23.79 -39.84
C ASN A 64 2.64 -23.60 -41.27
N ASN A 65 2.63 -22.36 -41.75
CA ASN A 65 2.97 -22.02 -43.14
C ASN A 65 4.48 -22.05 -43.42
N THR A 66 5.33 -22.08 -42.39
CA THR A 66 6.79 -22.10 -42.53
C THR A 66 7.40 -23.49 -42.41
N ASP A 67 7.10 -24.23 -41.34
CA ASP A 67 7.66 -25.57 -41.10
C ASP A 67 6.75 -26.72 -41.60
N GLY A 68 5.52 -26.41 -42.00
CA GLY A 68 4.54 -27.38 -42.50
C GLY A 68 3.92 -28.29 -41.44
N THR A 69 4.21 -28.08 -40.15
CA THR A 69 3.63 -28.86 -39.06
C THR A 69 2.12 -28.64 -38.98
N THR A 70 1.37 -29.72 -38.77
CA THR A 70 -0.10 -29.68 -38.67
C THR A 70 -0.55 -30.26 -37.35
N VAL A 71 -1.49 -29.59 -36.71
CA VAL A 71 -2.26 -30.11 -35.57
C VAL A 71 -3.73 -30.12 -35.96
N SER A 72 -4.48 -31.14 -35.53
CA SER A 72 -5.92 -31.24 -35.79
C SER A 72 -6.70 -31.25 -34.47
N GLN A 73 -7.86 -30.62 -34.48
CA GLN A 73 -8.75 -30.54 -33.33
C GLN A 73 -10.20 -30.78 -33.77
N ARG A 74 -10.97 -31.48 -32.95
CA ARG A 74 -12.39 -31.77 -33.19
C ARG A 74 -13.25 -30.88 -32.29
N THR A 75 -14.40 -30.42 -32.79
CA THR A 75 -15.37 -29.70 -31.94
C THR A 75 -15.99 -30.64 -30.93
N GLU A 76 -16.01 -30.23 -29.66
CA GLU A 76 -16.56 -31.03 -28.57
C GLU A 76 -18.10 -31.09 -28.62
N ALA A 77 -18.68 -32.24 -28.27
CA ALA A 77 -20.11 -32.45 -28.36
C ALA A 77 -20.95 -31.59 -27.39
N GLN A 78 -20.37 -31.12 -26.28
CA GLN A 78 -21.08 -30.34 -25.25
C GLN A 78 -20.99 -28.83 -25.48
N THR A 79 -19.84 -28.35 -25.95
CA THR A 79 -19.55 -26.91 -26.13
C THR A 79 -19.67 -26.47 -27.58
N GLY A 80 -19.54 -27.39 -28.54
CA GLY A 80 -19.45 -27.07 -29.97
C GLY A 80 -18.14 -26.38 -30.35
N GLU A 81 -17.14 -26.39 -29.47
CA GLU A 81 -15.89 -25.65 -29.62
C GLU A 81 -14.72 -26.58 -29.98
N ALA A 82 -13.86 -26.14 -30.90
CA ALA A 82 -12.54 -26.72 -31.17
C ALA A 82 -11.48 -25.72 -30.72
N ILE A 83 -10.61 -26.13 -29.78
CA ILE A 83 -9.65 -25.25 -29.13
C ILE A 83 -8.23 -25.62 -29.55
N PHE A 84 -7.53 -24.70 -30.21
CA PHE A 84 -6.10 -24.80 -30.45
C PHE A 84 -5.37 -23.96 -29.40
N SER A 85 -4.56 -24.61 -28.57
CA SER A 85 -3.77 -23.98 -27.49
C SER A 85 -2.27 -24.17 -27.74
N ASN A 86 -1.45 -23.40 -27.01
CA ASN A 86 0.01 -23.49 -27.05
C ASN A 86 0.59 -23.31 -28.46
N ILE A 87 -0.04 -22.45 -29.25
CA ILE A 87 0.40 -22.12 -30.60
C ILE A 87 1.68 -21.28 -30.47
N LYS A 88 2.71 -21.66 -31.21
CA LYS A 88 3.98 -20.94 -31.25
C LYS A 88 3.83 -19.67 -32.10
N PRO A 89 4.72 -18.67 -31.94
CA PRO A 89 4.73 -17.54 -32.85
C PRO A 89 4.96 -17.96 -34.30
N GLY A 90 4.19 -17.39 -35.22
CA GLY A 90 4.23 -17.72 -36.64
C GLY A 90 2.90 -17.48 -37.36
N THR A 91 2.88 -17.82 -38.64
CA THR A 91 1.68 -17.73 -39.50
C THR A 91 1.17 -19.12 -39.82
N TYR A 92 -0.14 -19.30 -39.68
CA TYR A 92 -0.81 -20.59 -39.82
C TYR A 92 -1.99 -20.48 -40.79
N THR A 93 -2.30 -21.59 -41.44
CA THR A 93 -3.54 -21.78 -42.20
C THR A 93 -4.46 -22.72 -41.43
N LEU A 94 -5.65 -22.23 -41.11
CA LEU A 94 -6.73 -22.99 -40.49
C LEU A 94 -7.71 -23.46 -41.59
N THR A 95 -7.98 -24.76 -41.63
CA THR A 95 -8.90 -25.38 -42.59
C THR A 95 -9.86 -26.33 -41.91
N GLU A 96 -11.10 -26.37 -42.39
CA GLU A 96 -12.03 -27.43 -42.02
C GLU A 96 -11.72 -28.70 -42.83
N ALA A 97 -11.29 -29.76 -42.13
CA ALA A 97 -11.01 -31.06 -42.76
C ALA A 97 -12.29 -31.89 -42.93
N GLN A 98 -13.21 -31.81 -41.96
CA GLN A 98 -14.47 -32.55 -41.99
C GLN A 98 -15.60 -31.74 -41.34
N PRO A 99 -16.76 -31.55 -42.03
CA PRO A 99 -17.91 -30.90 -41.44
C PRO A 99 -18.72 -31.81 -40.51
N PRO A 100 -19.55 -31.22 -39.63
CA PRO A 100 -20.56 -31.95 -38.90
C PRO A 100 -21.47 -32.73 -39.86
N VAL A 101 -21.90 -33.91 -39.41
CA VAL A 101 -22.79 -34.76 -40.21
C VAL A 101 -24.07 -33.98 -40.55
N GLY A 102 -24.45 -33.99 -41.83
CA GLY A 102 -25.63 -33.29 -42.32
C GLY A 102 -25.41 -31.83 -42.73
N TYR A 103 -24.17 -31.33 -42.71
CA TYR A 103 -23.83 -29.96 -43.13
C TYR A 103 -22.83 -29.95 -44.30
N LYS A 104 -22.84 -28.85 -45.07
CA LYS A 104 -21.90 -28.65 -46.19
C LYS A 104 -20.49 -28.33 -45.65
N PRO A 105 -19.40 -28.78 -46.32
CA PRO A 105 -18.05 -28.36 -45.99
C PRO A 105 -17.83 -26.87 -46.30
N SER A 106 -17.00 -26.21 -45.51
CA SER A 106 -16.50 -24.87 -45.77
C SER A 106 -15.45 -24.93 -46.88
N THR A 107 -15.53 -24.00 -47.83
CA THR A 107 -14.48 -23.76 -48.83
C THR A 107 -13.49 -22.68 -48.40
N LYS A 108 -13.73 -22.05 -47.25
CA LYS A 108 -12.90 -20.96 -46.71
C LYS A 108 -11.70 -21.51 -45.95
N GLN A 109 -10.56 -20.84 -46.12
CA GLN A 109 -9.36 -21.03 -45.30
C GLN A 109 -9.11 -19.73 -44.53
N TRP A 110 -8.73 -19.83 -43.25
CA TRP A 110 -8.43 -18.67 -42.42
C TRP A 110 -6.94 -18.58 -42.15
N THR A 111 -6.38 -17.38 -42.21
CA THR A 111 -4.99 -17.13 -41.82
C THR A 111 -4.97 -16.73 -40.35
N VAL A 112 -4.24 -17.50 -39.54
CA VAL A 112 -4.06 -17.25 -38.10
C VAL A 112 -2.61 -16.82 -37.86
N GLU A 113 -2.41 -15.64 -37.29
CA GLU A 113 -1.09 -15.12 -36.95
C GLU A 113 -0.94 -15.09 -35.44
N VAL A 114 0.18 -15.60 -34.94
CA VAL A 114 0.57 -15.55 -33.54
C VAL A 114 1.85 -14.75 -33.40
N GLU A 115 1.78 -13.63 -32.70
CA GLU A 115 2.94 -12.78 -32.44
C GLU A 115 3.85 -13.35 -31.35
N LYS A 116 5.05 -12.78 -31.18
CA LYS A 116 6.04 -13.23 -30.20
C LYS A 116 5.53 -13.15 -28.75
N ASN A 117 4.64 -12.21 -28.46
CA ASN A 117 4.00 -12.03 -27.16
C ASN A 117 2.76 -12.93 -26.96
N GLY A 118 2.40 -13.76 -27.95
CA GLY A 118 1.25 -14.64 -27.91
C GLY A 118 -0.07 -14.02 -28.39
N TRP A 119 -0.06 -12.81 -28.95
CA TRP A 119 -1.23 -12.25 -29.64
C TRP A 119 -1.65 -13.14 -30.79
N THR A 120 -2.80 -13.80 -30.68
CA THR A 120 -3.44 -14.50 -31.81
C THR A 120 -4.43 -13.61 -32.55
N THR A 121 -4.26 -13.47 -33.86
CA THR A 121 -5.17 -12.73 -34.74
C THR A 121 -5.64 -13.63 -35.89
N VAL A 122 -6.92 -13.52 -36.26
CA VAL A 122 -7.48 -14.18 -37.44
C VAL A 122 -7.66 -13.11 -38.52
N GLN A 123 -6.85 -13.17 -39.57
CA GLN A 123 -6.76 -12.10 -40.55
C GLN A 123 -8.05 -11.95 -41.36
N GLY A 124 -8.59 -10.72 -41.38
CA GLY A 124 -9.77 -10.35 -42.18
C GLY A 124 -11.09 -10.98 -41.72
N GLU A 125 -11.16 -11.53 -40.51
CA GLU A 125 -12.35 -12.20 -39.98
C GLU A 125 -12.97 -11.46 -38.80
N GLN A 126 -14.30 -11.45 -38.74
CA GLN A 126 -14.98 -11.04 -37.51
C GLN A 126 -14.93 -12.17 -36.49
N VAL A 127 -14.39 -11.86 -35.32
CA VAL A 127 -14.22 -12.79 -34.19
C VAL A 127 -14.74 -12.15 -32.91
N GLU A 128 -15.18 -12.99 -31.98
CA GLU A 128 -15.39 -12.57 -30.59
C GLU A 128 -14.09 -12.77 -29.83
N ASN A 129 -13.58 -11.73 -29.15
CA ASN A 129 -12.41 -11.86 -28.29
C ASN A 129 -12.86 -12.24 -26.89
N ARG A 130 -12.68 -13.51 -26.52
CA ARG A 130 -13.13 -14.06 -25.24
C ARG A 130 -12.12 -13.88 -24.13
N GLU A 131 -12.65 -13.71 -22.92
CA GLU A 131 -11.87 -13.63 -21.68
C GLU A 131 -11.12 -14.94 -21.41
N GLU A 132 -9.88 -14.82 -20.93
CA GLU A 132 -9.04 -15.94 -20.52
C GLU A 132 -8.82 -15.89 -19.00
N ALA A 133 -8.58 -17.03 -18.38
CA ALA A 133 -8.30 -17.06 -16.94
C ALA A 133 -6.85 -16.65 -16.62
N LEU A 134 -6.67 -15.82 -15.60
CA LEU A 134 -5.35 -15.54 -15.03
C LEU A 134 -4.76 -16.79 -14.38
N SER A 135 -3.43 -16.94 -14.46
CA SER A 135 -2.71 -18.03 -13.80
C SER A 135 -2.60 -17.81 -12.29
N ASP A 136 -2.37 -18.88 -11.55
CA ASP A 136 -2.15 -18.87 -10.09
C ASP A 136 -0.68 -18.63 -9.69
N GLN A 137 0.20 -18.31 -10.65
CA GLN A 137 1.63 -18.14 -10.43
C GLN A 137 1.97 -16.71 -10.00
N TYR A 138 2.56 -16.55 -8.81
CA TYR A 138 2.96 -15.26 -8.25
C TYR A 138 4.40 -15.28 -7.74
N PRO A 139 5.24 -14.30 -8.10
CA PRO A 139 6.52 -14.09 -7.42
C PRO A 139 6.28 -13.72 -5.96
N GLN A 140 7.06 -14.30 -5.05
CA GLN A 140 6.89 -14.09 -3.60
C GLN A 140 7.79 -12.98 -3.04
N THR A 141 8.91 -12.67 -3.72
CA THR A 141 9.90 -11.70 -3.23
C THR A 141 10.45 -10.83 -4.36
N GLY A 142 10.89 -9.63 -4.00
CA GLY A 142 11.84 -8.82 -4.77
C GLY A 142 13.16 -8.71 -4.00
N THR A 143 14.17 -8.05 -4.57
CA THR A 143 15.49 -7.86 -3.92
C THR A 143 15.95 -6.42 -4.09
N TYR A 144 16.39 -5.78 -3.01
CA TYR A 144 16.98 -4.45 -3.04
C TYR A 144 18.40 -4.49 -3.64
N PRO A 145 18.68 -3.76 -4.73
CA PRO A 145 20.01 -3.79 -5.35
C PRO A 145 21.15 -3.22 -4.48
N ASP A 146 20.90 -2.18 -3.69
CA ASP A 146 21.90 -1.51 -2.85
C ASP A 146 22.54 -2.40 -1.77
N VAL A 147 21.75 -3.27 -1.14
CA VAL A 147 22.20 -4.11 -0.02
C VAL A 147 21.98 -5.62 -0.23
N GLN A 148 21.40 -6.01 -1.36
CA GLN A 148 21.16 -7.41 -1.75
C GLN A 148 20.27 -8.19 -0.77
N THR A 149 19.28 -7.52 -0.15
CA THR A 149 18.32 -8.16 0.76
C THR A 149 16.94 -8.33 0.12
N PRO A 150 16.23 -9.44 0.41
CA PRO A 150 14.91 -9.67 -0.15
C PRO A 150 13.83 -8.86 0.58
N TYR A 151 12.76 -8.52 -0.13
CA TYR A 151 11.50 -8.00 0.44
C TYR A 151 10.32 -8.82 -0.05
N GLN A 152 9.30 -8.98 0.78
CA GLN A 152 8.12 -9.78 0.44
C GLN A 152 7.22 -9.03 -0.54
N ILE A 153 6.46 -9.78 -1.34
CA ILE A 153 5.48 -9.25 -2.27
C ILE A 153 4.11 -9.82 -1.92
N ILE A 154 3.08 -8.97 -1.88
CA ILE A 154 1.71 -9.33 -1.56
C ILE A 154 0.76 -8.88 -2.66
N LYS A 155 -0.41 -9.50 -2.72
CA LYS A 155 -1.48 -9.15 -3.66
C LYS A 155 -2.08 -7.79 -3.33
N VAL A 156 -2.46 -7.03 -4.36
CA VAL A 156 -3.11 -5.71 -4.20
C VAL A 156 -4.62 -5.87 -4.20
N ASP A 157 -5.27 -5.42 -3.13
CA ASP A 157 -6.74 -5.39 -3.04
C ASP A 157 -7.32 -4.51 -4.16
N GLY A 158 -8.44 -4.94 -4.74
CA GLY A 158 -9.05 -4.30 -5.90
C GLY A 158 -8.43 -4.68 -7.25
N SER A 159 -7.37 -5.52 -7.25
CA SER A 159 -6.81 -6.10 -8.49
C SER A 159 -7.30 -7.52 -8.80
N GLU A 160 -8.31 -8.01 -8.07
CA GLU A 160 -8.87 -9.34 -8.24
C GLU A 160 -9.74 -9.44 -9.51
N LYS A 161 -9.48 -10.45 -10.34
CA LYS A 161 -10.29 -10.85 -11.49
C LYS A 161 -10.43 -12.37 -11.47
N ASN A 162 -11.66 -12.86 -11.30
CA ASN A 162 -12.00 -14.29 -11.26
C ASN A 162 -11.18 -15.11 -10.25
N GLY A 163 -10.99 -14.62 -9.02
CA GLY A 163 -10.25 -15.31 -7.95
C GLY A 163 -8.72 -15.18 -8.01
N GLN A 164 -8.18 -14.52 -9.03
CA GLN A 164 -6.74 -14.26 -9.20
C GLN A 164 -6.47 -12.76 -9.26
N HIS A 165 -5.21 -12.35 -9.10
CA HIS A 165 -4.84 -10.94 -8.96
C HIS A 165 -3.94 -10.47 -10.11
N LYS A 166 -4.17 -9.24 -10.54
CA LYS A 166 -3.42 -8.56 -11.60
C LYS A 166 -2.28 -7.69 -11.09
N ALA A 167 -2.27 -7.30 -9.81
CA ALA A 167 -1.24 -6.43 -9.25
C ALA A 167 -0.68 -6.93 -7.91
N LEU A 168 0.58 -6.59 -7.67
CA LEU A 168 1.33 -6.95 -6.48
C LEU A 168 2.08 -5.74 -5.91
N ASN A 169 2.10 -5.62 -4.58
CA ASN A 169 2.83 -4.59 -3.84
C ASN A 169 3.94 -5.20 -2.98
N PRO A 170 5.02 -4.44 -2.72
CA PRO A 170 5.97 -4.79 -1.68
C PRO A 170 5.35 -4.79 -0.28
N ASN A 171 5.86 -5.63 0.62
CA ASN A 171 5.43 -5.70 2.02
C ASN A 171 6.60 -5.87 3.01
N PRO A 172 6.82 -4.90 3.93
CA PRO A 172 6.20 -3.58 3.93
C PRO A 172 6.59 -2.79 2.67
N TYR A 173 5.71 -1.88 2.23
CA TYR A 173 6.00 -0.97 1.12
C TYR A 173 6.84 0.25 1.56
N GLU A 174 6.94 0.50 2.87
CA GLU A 174 7.83 1.50 3.47
C GLU A 174 9.12 0.82 3.97
N ARG A 175 10.25 1.42 3.63
CA ARG A 175 11.60 0.96 3.96
C ARG A 175 12.28 2.00 4.85
N VAL A 176 12.81 1.55 5.99
CA VAL A 176 13.66 2.37 6.86
C VAL A 176 15.08 2.41 6.29
N ILE A 177 15.66 3.62 6.22
CA ILE A 177 17.01 3.90 5.75
C ILE A 177 17.75 4.79 6.77
N PRO A 178 19.10 4.92 6.71
CA PRO A 178 19.83 5.78 7.64
C PRO A 178 19.34 7.24 7.65
N GLU A 179 18.87 7.72 6.50
CA GLU A 179 18.41 9.10 6.30
C GLU A 179 16.93 9.31 6.68
N GLY A 180 16.17 8.29 7.05
CA GLY A 180 14.73 8.40 7.32
C GLY A 180 13.97 7.20 6.77
N THR A 181 12.91 7.44 5.98
CA THR A 181 12.17 6.37 5.31
C THR A 181 11.89 6.72 3.85
N LEU A 182 11.68 5.69 3.04
CA LEU A 182 11.15 5.83 1.69
C LEU A 182 10.12 4.75 1.43
N SER A 183 9.15 4.99 0.56
CA SER A 183 8.13 4.00 0.23
C SER A 183 7.72 4.07 -1.23
N LYS A 184 7.22 2.95 -1.76
CA LYS A 184 6.62 2.89 -3.09
C LYS A 184 5.58 1.79 -3.18
N ARG A 185 4.40 2.12 -3.72
CA ARG A 185 3.29 1.17 -3.90
C ARG A 185 2.34 1.59 -5.01
N ILE A 186 1.57 0.63 -5.51
CA ILE A 186 0.27 0.87 -6.12
C ILE A 186 -0.69 1.23 -4.98
N TYR A 187 -1.17 2.46 -4.93
CA TYR A 187 -2.09 2.90 -3.86
C TYR A 187 -3.56 2.77 -4.26
N GLN A 188 -3.86 2.74 -5.57
CA GLN A 188 -5.20 2.53 -6.10
C GLN A 188 -5.19 1.86 -7.48
N VAL A 189 -6.27 1.15 -7.80
CA VAL A 189 -6.55 0.63 -9.14
C VAL A 189 -7.51 1.62 -9.82
N ASN A 190 -7.07 2.28 -10.88
CA ASN A 190 -7.86 3.30 -11.60
C ASN A 190 -8.89 2.64 -12.51
N ASN A 191 -8.45 1.64 -13.27
CA ASN A 191 -9.29 0.84 -14.15
C ASN A 191 -8.64 -0.55 -14.32
N LEU A 192 -9.24 -1.58 -13.72
CA LEU A 192 -8.67 -2.92 -13.72
C LEU A 192 -8.69 -3.59 -15.09
N ASP A 193 -9.74 -3.35 -15.89
CA ASP A 193 -9.90 -3.97 -17.20
C ASP A 193 -8.99 -3.34 -18.26
N ASP A 194 -8.61 -2.07 -18.06
CA ASP A 194 -7.65 -1.35 -18.92
C ASP A 194 -6.25 -1.23 -18.29
N ASN A 195 -5.95 -2.03 -17.27
CA ASN A 195 -4.62 -2.10 -16.63
C ASN A 195 -4.07 -0.76 -16.14
N GLN A 196 -4.93 0.12 -15.63
CA GLN A 196 -4.53 1.44 -15.13
C GLN A 196 -4.42 1.48 -13.61
N TYR A 197 -3.29 1.99 -13.11
CA TYR A 197 -2.94 2.00 -11.68
C TYR A 197 -2.37 3.35 -11.25
N GLY A 198 -2.69 3.77 -10.03
CA GLY A 198 -2.06 4.91 -9.38
C GLY A 198 -0.85 4.46 -8.56
N ILE A 199 0.30 5.09 -8.79
CA ILE A 199 1.56 4.84 -8.06
C ILE A 199 1.77 5.96 -7.04
N GLU A 200 2.19 5.60 -5.83
CA GLU A 200 2.58 6.52 -4.76
C GLU A 200 4.03 6.25 -4.35
N LEU A 201 4.84 7.30 -4.28
CA LEU A 201 6.17 7.29 -3.66
C LEU A 201 6.19 8.26 -2.50
N THR A 202 6.85 7.89 -1.41
CA THR A 202 7.10 8.83 -0.31
C THR A 202 8.55 8.82 0.12
N VAL A 203 9.02 9.95 0.64
CA VAL A 203 10.32 10.09 1.27
C VAL A 203 10.14 10.94 2.52
N SER A 204 10.65 10.49 3.67
CA SER A 204 10.78 11.31 4.87
C SER A 204 12.21 11.36 5.35
N GLY A 205 12.61 12.52 5.87
CA GLY A 205 13.97 12.75 6.33
C GLY A 205 14.21 12.41 7.80
N LYS A 206 15.41 12.79 8.26
CA LYS A 206 15.86 12.74 9.66
C LYS A 206 16.75 13.94 9.91
N THR A 207 16.53 14.62 11.04
CA THR A 207 17.42 15.68 11.51
C THR A 207 18.53 15.06 12.35
N VAL A 208 19.77 15.40 12.02
CA VAL A 208 20.99 14.97 12.72
C VAL A 208 21.61 16.18 13.38
N TYR A 209 21.92 16.09 14.66
CA TYR A 209 22.62 17.13 15.40
C TYR A 209 24.08 16.74 15.53
N GLU A 210 24.96 17.37 14.75
CA GLU A 210 26.39 17.11 14.79
C GLU A 210 27.07 18.05 15.79
N ARG A 211 27.79 17.46 16.74
CA ARG A 211 28.61 18.19 17.72
C ARG A 211 29.81 18.85 17.00
N LYS A 212 30.31 19.97 17.52
CA LYS A 212 31.49 20.67 16.97
C LYS A 212 32.72 19.75 16.89
N ASP A 213 32.90 18.90 17.90
CA ASP A 213 33.82 17.76 17.87
C ASP A 213 32.99 16.46 17.88
N LYS A 214 33.03 15.71 16.78
CA LYS A 214 32.25 14.47 16.63
C LYS A 214 32.68 13.38 17.61
N SER A 215 33.91 13.43 18.14
CA SER A 215 34.47 12.42 19.05
C SER A 215 34.04 12.58 20.52
N VAL A 216 33.38 13.70 20.85
CA VAL A 216 33.01 14.06 22.23
C VAL A 216 31.49 14.07 22.37
N PRO A 217 30.86 13.03 22.95
CA PRO A 217 29.41 12.99 23.14
C PRO A 217 28.91 13.91 24.25
N LEU A 218 27.59 14.15 24.29
CA LEU A 218 26.96 14.98 25.32
C LEU A 218 26.53 14.14 26.53
N ASP A 219 26.80 14.64 27.73
CA ASP A 219 26.16 14.21 28.97
C ASP A 219 25.38 15.40 29.54
N VAL A 220 24.05 15.30 29.51
CA VAL A 220 23.16 16.44 29.78
C VAL A 220 22.33 16.19 31.03
N VAL A 221 22.28 17.17 31.92
CA VAL A 221 21.29 17.22 33.02
C VAL A 221 20.31 18.35 32.75
N ILE A 222 19.01 18.03 32.82
CA ILE A 222 17.95 19.04 32.75
C ILE A 222 17.44 19.32 34.16
N LEU A 223 17.57 20.57 34.61
CA LEU A 223 16.95 21.08 35.83
C LEU A 223 15.61 21.72 35.47
N LEU A 224 14.53 21.23 36.06
CA LEU A 224 13.18 21.73 35.83
C LEU A 224 12.54 22.18 37.14
N ASP A 225 12.29 23.48 37.25
CA ASP A 225 11.50 24.05 38.34
C ASP A 225 10.05 23.57 38.26
N ASN A 226 9.52 23.10 39.38
CA ASN A 226 8.12 22.72 39.56
C ASN A 226 7.55 23.29 40.86
N SER A 227 8.02 24.49 41.22
CA SER A 227 7.46 25.31 42.29
C SER A 227 5.99 25.67 42.04
N ASN A 228 5.28 26.15 43.07
CA ASN A 228 3.84 26.43 42.96
C ASN A 228 3.52 27.48 41.87
N SER A 229 4.45 28.40 41.56
CA SER A 229 4.29 29.44 40.54
C SER A 229 4.21 28.88 39.11
N MET A 230 4.71 27.66 38.90
CA MET A 230 4.63 26.94 37.63
C MET A 230 3.22 26.42 37.32
N SER A 231 2.28 26.45 38.27
CA SER A 231 0.90 26.01 38.07
C SER A 231 0.29 26.63 36.82
N ASN A 232 -0.39 25.80 36.04
CA ASN A 232 -0.84 26.20 34.72
C ASN A 232 -1.94 27.27 34.74
N ILE A 233 -2.76 27.30 35.80
CA ILE A 233 -3.82 28.28 36.00
C ILE A 233 -3.32 29.61 36.55
N ARG A 234 -2.13 29.64 37.15
CA ARG A 234 -1.50 30.87 37.66
C ARG A 234 -1.03 31.76 36.52
N ASN A 235 -0.66 33.00 36.87
CA ASN A 235 -0.11 33.99 35.94
C ASN A 235 -1.00 34.25 34.71
N LYS A 236 -2.32 34.37 34.94
CA LYS A 236 -3.35 34.54 33.90
C LYS A 236 -3.41 33.34 32.93
N ASN A 237 -3.39 32.13 33.49
CA ASN A 237 -3.44 30.87 32.74
C ASN A 237 -2.29 30.75 31.73
N ALA A 238 -1.06 31.08 32.14
CA ALA A 238 0.11 31.09 31.27
C ALA A 238 0.61 29.67 30.89
N ARG A 239 0.05 28.61 31.50
CA ARG A 239 0.40 27.21 31.22
C ARG A 239 1.90 26.91 31.36
N ARG A 240 2.53 27.41 32.44
CA ARG A 240 4.00 27.35 32.63
C ARG A 240 4.51 25.91 32.71
N ALA A 241 3.97 25.10 33.63
CA ALA A 241 4.39 23.69 33.82
C ALA A 241 4.20 22.85 32.55
N GLU A 242 3.04 22.96 31.91
CA GLU A 242 2.74 22.21 30.68
C GLU A 242 3.73 22.56 29.56
N ARG A 243 3.89 23.85 29.25
CA ARG A 243 4.77 24.31 28.16
C ARG A 243 6.24 24.05 28.44
N ALA A 244 6.68 24.20 29.70
CA ALA A 244 8.04 23.84 30.11
C ALA A 244 8.29 22.33 30.03
N GLY A 245 7.31 21.52 30.42
CA GLY A 245 7.37 20.07 30.33
C GLY A 245 7.40 19.56 28.89
N GLU A 246 6.55 20.10 28.02
CA GLU A 246 6.56 19.78 26.58
C GLU A 246 7.87 20.20 25.91
N ALA A 247 8.37 21.39 26.23
CA ALA A 247 9.66 21.87 25.74
C ALA A 247 10.81 20.96 26.20
N THR A 248 10.77 20.50 27.46
CA THR A 248 11.74 19.55 28.01
C THR A 248 11.70 18.21 27.27
N ARG A 249 10.52 17.64 27.04
CA ARG A 249 10.36 16.38 26.27
C ARG A 249 10.92 16.51 24.84
N SER A 250 10.65 17.62 24.18
CA SER A 250 11.17 17.88 22.83
C SER A 250 12.69 18.06 22.81
N LEU A 251 13.26 18.75 23.80
CA LEU A 251 14.70 18.88 23.95
C LEU A 251 15.36 17.51 24.19
N ILE A 252 14.76 16.65 25.02
CA ILE A 252 15.23 15.27 25.23
C ILE A 252 15.26 14.51 23.90
N ASP A 253 14.17 14.55 23.12
CA ASP A 253 14.11 13.89 21.81
C ASP A 253 15.23 14.35 20.86
N LYS A 254 15.54 15.65 20.86
CA LYS A 254 16.63 16.22 20.06
C LYS A 254 18.00 15.73 20.54
N ILE A 255 18.26 15.76 21.85
CA ILE A 255 19.54 15.31 22.42
C ILE A 255 19.76 13.82 22.14
N THR A 256 18.75 12.98 22.38
CA THR A 256 18.84 11.52 22.27
C THR A 256 18.61 10.98 20.85
N SER A 257 18.41 11.86 19.88
CA SER A 257 18.37 11.48 18.45
C SER A 257 19.74 10.95 17.97
N ASP A 258 20.82 11.40 18.62
CA ASP A 258 22.14 10.79 18.59
C ASP A 258 22.24 9.74 19.73
N PRO A 259 22.45 8.45 19.41
CA PRO A 259 22.47 7.38 20.39
C PRO A 259 23.65 7.43 21.37
N GLU A 260 24.67 8.26 21.13
CA GLU A 260 25.81 8.42 22.04
C GLU A 260 25.55 9.43 23.16
N ASN A 261 24.58 10.33 23.02
CA ASN A 261 24.29 11.34 24.02
C ASN A 261 23.47 10.74 25.18
N ARG A 262 23.78 11.14 26.42
CA ARG A 262 23.03 10.70 27.62
C ARG A 262 22.31 11.88 28.27
N VAL A 263 21.16 11.62 28.85
CA VAL A 263 20.32 12.61 29.55
C VAL A 263 19.96 12.14 30.96
N ALA A 264 19.79 13.11 31.87
CA ALA A 264 19.20 12.94 33.20
C ALA A 264 18.26 14.11 33.49
N LEU A 265 17.29 13.90 34.37
CA LEU A 265 16.26 14.88 34.73
C LEU A 265 16.22 15.10 36.24
N VAL A 266 16.25 16.34 36.67
CA VAL A 266 16.10 16.75 38.06
C VAL A 266 14.97 17.77 38.12
N THR A 267 13.82 17.36 38.65
CA THR A 267 12.71 18.26 38.94
C THR A 267 12.83 18.74 40.38
N TYR A 268 12.66 20.05 40.63
CA TYR A 268 12.84 20.61 41.96
C TYR A 268 11.82 21.69 42.31
N ALA A 269 11.65 21.89 43.61
CA ALA A 269 10.95 23.01 44.22
C ALA A 269 11.59 23.32 45.59
N SER A 270 10.92 23.08 46.73
CA SER A 270 11.53 23.14 48.07
C SER A 270 12.56 22.03 48.31
N THR A 271 12.53 20.99 47.50
CA THR A 271 13.47 19.87 47.50
C THR A 271 13.50 19.26 46.10
N ILE A 272 14.26 18.19 45.89
CA ILE A 272 14.20 17.39 44.66
C ILE A 272 12.92 16.53 44.70
N PHE A 273 12.18 16.52 43.60
CA PHE A 273 10.98 15.69 43.42
C PHE A 273 11.38 14.35 42.80
N ASP A 274 11.76 13.41 43.66
CA ASP A 274 12.31 12.08 43.31
C ASP A 274 11.54 10.90 43.94
N GLY A 275 10.36 11.17 44.52
CA GLY A 275 9.51 10.15 45.14
C GLY A 275 9.83 9.88 46.62
N THR A 276 10.93 10.42 47.14
CA THR A 276 11.34 10.18 48.54
C THR A 276 10.53 11.01 49.53
N GLU A 277 10.47 10.55 50.78
CA GLU A 277 9.89 11.29 51.88
C GLU A 277 10.76 12.50 52.23
N PHE A 278 10.14 13.66 52.36
CA PHE A 278 10.82 14.89 52.76
C PHE A 278 9.97 15.67 53.76
N THR A 279 10.64 16.48 54.57
CA THR A 279 10.01 17.37 55.56
C THR A 279 10.35 18.82 55.26
N VAL A 280 9.37 19.71 55.35
CA VAL A 280 9.55 21.17 55.29
C VAL A 280 9.00 21.84 56.54
N GLU A 281 9.59 22.94 56.96
CA GLU A 281 9.08 23.78 58.06
C GLU A 281 8.37 25.01 57.52
N LYS A 282 7.29 25.41 58.20
CA LYS A 282 6.46 26.57 57.86
C LYS A 282 6.05 27.33 59.12
N GLY A 283 5.47 28.50 58.88
CA GLY A 283 4.94 29.37 59.92
C GLY A 283 5.98 30.32 60.49
N VAL A 284 5.53 31.00 61.54
CA VAL A 284 6.18 32.11 62.22
C VAL A 284 6.56 31.70 63.65
N ALA A 285 7.01 32.64 64.46
CA ALA A 285 7.28 32.44 65.87
C ALA A 285 6.72 33.59 66.71
N ASP A 286 6.49 33.34 67.99
CA ASP A 286 6.26 34.43 68.93
C ASP A 286 7.57 35.20 69.24
N LYS A 287 7.47 36.26 70.04
CA LYS A 287 8.64 37.07 70.43
C LYS A 287 9.76 36.30 71.15
N ASN A 288 9.44 35.13 71.74
CA ASN A 288 10.41 34.27 72.43
C ASN A 288 10.98 33.18 71.51
N GLY A 289 10.55 33.13 70.25
CA GLY A 289 11.00 32.12 69.28
C GLY A 289 10.19 30.81 69.30
N LYS A 290 9.07 30.74 70.03
CA LYS A 290 8.19 29.56 70.00
C LYS A 290 7.41 29.55 68.68
N ARG A 291 7.61 28.52 67.87
CA ARG A 291 6.99 28.40 66.54
C ARG A 291 5.47 28.19 66.60
N LEU A 292 4.77 28.80 65.67
CA LEU A 292 3.35 28.57 65.37
C LEU A 292 3.07 28.75 63.87
N ASN A 293 2.05 28.07 63.38
CA ASN A 293 1.51 28.28 62.04
C ASN A 293 0.31 29.23 62.11
N ASP A 294 0.43 30.39 61.46
CA ASP A 294 -0.58 31.44 61.41
C ASP A 294 -1.56 31.28 60.22
N SER A 295 -1.38 30.24 59.40
CA SER A 295 -2.30 29.90 58.32
C SER A 295 -3.69 29.51 58.84
N LEU A 296 -4.74 30.01 58.18
CA LEU A 296 -6.11 29.64 58.47
C LEU A 296 -6.47 28.19 58.09
N PHE A 297 -5.61 27.51 57.31
CA PHE A 297 -5.86 26.16 56.82
C PHE A 297 -5.35 25.06 57.76
N TRP A 298 -4.44 25.40 58.67
CA TRP A 298 -3.74 24.45 59.52
C TRP A 298 -3.85 24.87 60.98
N ASN A 299 -3.77 23.91 61.88
CA ASN A 299 -3.72 24.24 63.30
C ASN A 299 -2.39 24.93 63.65
N TYR A 300 -2.37 25.72 64.73
CA TYR A 300 -1.21 26.54 65.09
C TYR A 300 0.06 25.73 65.40
N ASP A 301 -0.06 24.45 65.73
CA ASP A 301 1.04 23.54 66.02
C ASP A 301 1.60 22.82 64.78
N GLN A 302 0.93 22.92 63.62
CA GLN A 302 1.37 22.35 62.34
C GLN A 302 2.51 23.18 61.73
N THR A 303 3.69 23.12 62.33
CA THR A 303 4.87 23.91 61.95
C THR A 303 5.83 23.17 61.02
N SER A 304 5.55 21.90 60.72
CA SER A 304 6.27 21.10 59.74
C SER A 304 5.33 20.22 58.94
N PHE A 305 5.69 19.86 57.72
CA PHE A 305 4.94 18.99 56.85
C PHE A 305 5.85 17.90 56.30
N THR A 306 5.40 16.65 56.34
CA THR A 306 6.17 15.49 55.87
C THR A 306 5.32 14.70 54.88
N THR A 307 5.88 14.40 53.71
CA THR A 307 5.22 13.57 52.69
C THR A 307 6.23 13.05 51.67
N ASN A 308 5.86 12.01 50.92
CA ASN A 308 6.57 11.63 49.71
C ASN A 308 6.38 12.68 48.63
N THR A 309 7.48 13.18 48.08
CA THR A 309 7.44 14.04 46.90
C THR A 309 6.89 13.26 45.70
N LYS A 310 6.48 13.98 44.65
CA LYS A 310 6.24 13.33 43.36
C LYS A 310 7.57 12.84 42.78
N ASP A 311 7.54 11.69 42.11
CA ASP A 311 8.72 11.16 41.41
C ASP A 311 8.79 11.72 39.99
N TYR A 312 9.27 12.96 39.88
CA TYR A 312 9.43 13.69 38.63
C TYR A 312 10.89 13.77 38.16
N SER A 313 11.77 12.99 38.77
CA SER A 313 13.20 13.00 38.47
C SER A 313 13.67 11.66 37.94
N TYR A 314 14.65 11.70 37.05
CA TYR A 314 15.39 10.54 36.58
C TYR A 314 16.87 10.83 36.80
N LEU A 315 17.38 10.45 37.98
CA LEU A 315 18.67 10.89 38.53
C LEU A 315 19.88 10.11 37.98
N LYS A 316 19.72 9.45 36.82
CA LYS A 316 20.75 8.63 36.19
C LYS A 316 20.96 9.06 34.73
N LEU A 317 22.20 9.29 34.32
CA LEU A 317 22.52 9.53 32.90
C LEU A 317 22.24 8.28 32.07
N THR A 318 21.33 8.38 31.09
CA THR A 318 20.93 7.26 30.22
C THR A 318 20.84 7.65 28.75
N ASN A 319 21.16 6.68 27.88
CA ASN A 319 20.87 6.69 26.45
C ASN A 319 20.08 5.44 26.02
N ASP A 320 19.60 4.63 26.99
CA ASP A 320 18.73 3.49 26.70
C ASP A 320 17.34 3.99 26.30
N LYS A 321 16.78 3.41 25.24
CA LYS A 321 15.50 3.90 24.67
C LYS A 321 14.32 3.73 25.64
N ASN A 322 14.30 2.66 26.44
CA ASN A 322 13.23 2.44 27.41
C ASN A 322 13.37 3.41 28.59
N ASP A 323 14.60 3.59 29.08
CA ASP A 323 14.90 4.57 30.12
C ASP A 323 14.53 5.99 29.68
N ILE A 324 14.80 6.37 28.42
CA ILE A 324 14.42 7.68 27.86
C ILE A 324 12.89 7.86 27.86
N VAL A 325 12.13 6.83 27.49
CA VAL A 325 10.67 6.86 27.56
C VAL A 325 10.18 7.03 28.99
N GLU A 326 10.77 6.31 29.95
CA GLU A 326 10.46 6.46 31.38
C GLU A 326 10.77 7.87 31.88
N LEU A 327 11.96 8.40 31.57
CA LEU A 327 12.37 9.75 31.91
C LEU A 327 11.39 10.80 31.36
N LYS A 328 10.98 10.69 30.09
CA LYS A 328 10.00 11.60 29.48
C LYS A 328 8.62 11.55 30.16
N ASN A 329 8.21 10.37 30.65
CA ASN A 329 6.96 10.20 31.39
C ASN A 329 7.01 10.83 32.78
N LYS A 330 8.20 10.96 33.38
CA LYS A 330 8.43 11.65 34.65
C LYS A 330 8.45 13.18 34.53
N VAL A 331 8.61 13.73 33.32
CA VAL A 331 8.56 15.18 33.11
C VAL A 331 7.16 15.70 33.50
N PRO A 332 7.04 16.58 34.51
CA PRO A 332 5.76 17.13 34.94
C PRO A 332 5.20 18.10 33.90
N THR A 333 3.89 18.09 33.74
CA THR A 333 3.14 19.09 32.97
C THR A 333 2.18 19.89 33.86
N GLU A 334 2.19 19.64 35.16
CA GLU A 334 1.38 20.32 36.17
C GLU A 334 2.25 20.55 37.41
N ALA A 335 2.02 21.69 38.07
CA ALA A 335 2.49 21.95 39.43
C ALA A 335 1.27 21.94 40.38
N GLU A 336 1.48 22.12 41.70
CA GLU A 336 0.35 22.16 42.63
C GLU A 336 -0.51 23.42 42.38
N ASP A 337 -1.73 23.19 41.87
CA ASP A 337 -2.68 24.25 41.51
C ASP A 337 -3.36 24.90 42.71
N HIS A 338 -3.58 24.12 43.77
CA HIS A 338 -4.29 24.59 44.95
C HIS A 338 -3.42 25.56 45.76
N ASP A 339 -4.05 26.24 46.71
CA ASP A 339 -3.35 27.11 47.64
C ASP A 339 -2.85 26.34 48.87
N GLY A 340 -2.43 27.06 49.91
CA GLY A 340 -1.82 26.51 51.11
C GLY A 340 -2.66 25.52 51.92
N ASN A 341 -3.89 25.18 51.50
CA ASN A 341 -4.72 24.15 52.12
C ASN A 341 -4.34 22.72 51.72
N ARG A 342 -3.47 22.55 50.71
CA ARG A 342 -2.94 21.23 50.32
C ARG A 342 -1.55 20.99 50.92
N LEU A 343 -1.29 19.72 51.24
CA LEU A 343 -0.02 19.27 51.78
C LEU A 343 1.14 19.49 50.80
N MET A 344 0.93 19.16 49.52
CA MET A 344 2.00 19.26 48.50
C MET A 344 2.39 20.71 48.19
N TYR A 345 1.47 21.68 48.36
CA TYR A 345 1.76 23.10 48.21
C TYR A 345 2.91 23.57 49.12
N GLN A 346 3.06 22.95 50.29
CA GLN A 346 4.10 23.33 51.25
C GLN A 346 5.52 23.06 50.71
N PHE A 347 5.65 22.18 49.72
CA PHE A 347 6.89 21.77 49.08
C PHE A 347 7.19 22.52 47.78
N GLY A 348 6.38 23.51 47.41
CA GLY A 348 6.46 24.23 46.14
C GLY A 348 7.20 25.57 46.19
N ALA A 349 8.23 25.72 47.04
CA ALA A 349 9.13 26.89 47.01
C ALA A 349 10.23 26.72 45.93
N THR A 350 11.27 27.57 45.94
CA THR A 350 12.35 27.54 44.95
C THR A 350 13.72 27.37 45.62
N PHE A 351 14.21 26.14 45.74
CA PHE A 351 15.52 25.80 46.32
C PHE A 351 16.56 25.51 45.23
N THR A 352 16.92 26.54 44.47
CA THR A 352 17.82 26.45 43.30
C THR A 352 19.19 25.85 43.63
N GLN A 353 19.78 26.18 44.78
CA GLN A 353 21.09 25.63 45.17
C GLN A 353 21.08 24.10 45.25
N LYS A 354 20.01 23.50 45.80
CA LYS A 354 19.90 22.04 45.92
C LYS A 354 19.75 21.36 44.55
N ALA A 355 19.04 22.00 43.62
CA ALA A 355 18.92 21.52 42.24
C ALA A 355 20.28 21.53 41.53
N LEU A 356 21.01 22.64 41.64
CA LEU A 356 22.36 22.78 41.09
C LEU A 356 23.33 21.74 41.69
N MET A 357 23.27 21.52 43.01
CA MET A 357 24.02 20.45 43.68
C MET A 357 23.71 19.07 43.11
N LYS A 358 22.44 18.77 42.84
CA LYS A 358 22.05 17.47 42.27
C LYS A 358 22.55 17.29 40.84
N ALA A 359 22.51 18.33 40.01
CA ALA A 359 23.08 18.26 38.65
C ALA A 359 24.60 18.04 38.67
N ASP A 360 25.30 18.79 39.52
CA ASP A 360 26.73 18.64 39.71
C ASP A 360 27.11 17.24 40.21
N GLU A 361 26.37 16.72 41.19
CA GLU A 361 26.55 15.34 41.68
C GLU A 361 26.41 14.30 40.56
N ILE A 362 25.37 14.41 39.74
CA ILE A 362 25.12 13.49 38.61
C ILE A 362 26.28 13.57 37.60
N LEU A 363 26.69 14.77 37.20
CA LEU A 363 27.77 14.95 36.23
C LEU A 363 29.11 14.46 36.79
N THR A 364 29.45 14.83 38.02
CA THR A 364 30.70 14.43 38.68
C THR A 364 30.80 12.92 38.85
N GLN A 365 29.70 12.24 39.22
CA GLN A 365 29.72 10.79 39.49
C GLN A 365 29.52 9.93 38.23
N GLN A 366 28.78 10.40 37.24
CA GLN A 366 28.25 9.55 36.16
C GLN A 366 28.67 9.98 34.74
N ALA A 367 29.13 11.23 34.55
CA ALA A 367 29.55 11.68 33.23
C ALA A 367 30.80 10.92 32.78
N ARG A 368 30.93 10.74 31.46
CA ARG A 368 32.12 10.19 30.86
C ARG A 368 33.27 11.17 31.04
N GLN A 369 34.49 10.65 31.11
CA GLN A 369 35.68 11.50 31.10
C GLN A 369 35.72 12.31 29.79
N ASN A 370 35.56 11.62 28.65
CA ASN A 370 35.48 12.23 27.33
C ASN A 370 34.02 12.50 26.95
N SER A 371 33.41 13.53 27.54
CA SER A 371 32.11 14.08 27.15
C SER A 371 32.03 15.56 27.44
N GLN A 372 31.24 16.27 26.63
CA GLN A 372 30.82 17.63 26.90
C GLN A 372 29.64 17.58 27.88
N LYS A 373 29.80 18.27 29.01
CA LYS A 373 28.87 18.22 30.14
C LYS A 373 28.01 19.47 30.11
N VAL A 374 26.69 19.28 30.06
CA VAL A 374 25.74 20.37 29.81
C VAL A 374 24.64 20.36 30.85
N ILE A 375 24.25 21.53 31.33
CA ILE A 375 23.08 21.73 32.19
C ILE A 375 22.11 22.66 31.47
N PHE A 376 20.87 22.21 31.28
CA PHE A 376 19.76 23.08 30.89
C PHE A 376 18.87 23.32 32.10
N HIS A 377 18.75 24.56 32.54
CA HIS A 377 17.96 24.96 33.70
C HIS A 377 16.76 25.81 33.29
N ILE A 378 15.57 25.30 33.56
CA ILE A 378 14.30 25.97 33.29
C ILE A 378 13.67 26.36 34.62
N THR A 379 13.40 27.65 34.83
CA THR A 379 12.86 28.16 36.10
C THR A 379 12.02 29.42 35.91
N ASP A 380 11.04 29.64 36.78
CA ASP A 380 10.18 30.83 36.76
C ASP A 380 10.39 31.78 37.95
N GLY A 381 11.38 31.51 38.81
CA GLY A 381 11.58 32.27 40.04
C GLY A 381 13.02 32.29 40.56
N VAL A 382 13.35 33.33 41.33
CA VAL A 382 14.60 33.43 42.07
C VAL A 382 14.59 32.49 43.29
N PRO A 383 15.75 32.10 43.86
CA PRO A 383 15.79 31.23 45.02
C PRO A 383 15.12 31.90 46.22
N THR A 384 14.31 31.12 46.93
CA THR A 384 13.64 31.49 48.18
C THR A 384 14.04 30.56 49.33
N MET A 385 15.01 29.69 49.07
CA MET A 385 15.64 28.78 50.01
C MET A 385 17.13 28.61 49.66
N SER A 386 17.97 28.43 50.66
CA SER A 386 19.41 28.19 50.49
C SER A 386 19.98 27.37 51.66
N TYR A 387 21.07 26.65 51.46
CA TYR A 387 21.85 26.09 52.57
C TYR A 387 22.60 27.20 53.31
N PRO A 388 22.76 27.10 54.65
CA PRO A 388 23.54 28.06 55.41
C PRO A 388 25.04 27.87 55.20
N ILE A 389 25.76 28.99 55.14
CA ILE A 389 27.22 29.01 55.27
C ILE A 389 27.58 28.65 56.71
N ASN A 390 28.56 27.78 56.89
CA ASN A 390 28.97 27.22 58.17
C ASN A 390 29.84 28.20 58.98
N PHE A 391 29.24 29.31 59.42
CA PHE A 391 29.92 30.25 60.30
C PHE A 391 30.23 29.64 61.68
N ASN A 392 31.42 29.89 62.18
CA ASN A 392 31.82 29.52 63.54
C ASN A 392 31.34 30.59 64.53
N HIS A 393 30.55 30.16 65.52
CA HIS A 393 29.97 31.00 66.56
C HIS A 393 30.68 30.87 67.92
N ALA A 394 31.82 30.17 68.01
CA ALA A 394 32.60 30.07 69.22
C ALA A 394 33.10 31.46 69.69
N THR A 395 33.24 31.64 71.01
CA THR A 395 33.57 32.95 71.62
C THR A 395 34.85 33.60 71.10
N PHE A 396 35.84 32.79 70.71
CA PHE A 396 37.13 33.26 70.18
C PHE A 396 37.25 33.09 68.65
N ALA A 397 36.15 32.86 67.94
CA ALA A 397 36.16 32.78 66.49
C ALA A 397 36.47 34.16 65.86
N PRO A 398 37.10 34.21 64.67
CA PRO A 398 37.29 35.46 63.93
C PRO A 398 35.97 36.15 63.60
N SER A 399 36.01 37.44 63.25
CA SER A 399 34.83 38.15 62.74
C SER A 399 34.22 37.42 61.54
N TYR A 400 32.89 37.52 61.38
CA TYR A 400 32.21 36.83 60.27
C TYR A 400 32.71 37.28 58.89
N GLN A 401 33.16 38.53 58.74
CA GLN A 401 33.83 38.97 57.51
C GLN A 401 35.17 38.24 57.28
N ASN A 402 35.99 38.04 58.31
CA ASN A 402 37.24 37.31 58.16
C ASN A 402 36.99 35.83 57.86
N GLN A 403 35.97 35.23 58.48
CA GLN A 403 35.54 33.87 58.15
C GLN A 403 35.06 33.77 56.69
N LEU A 404 34.21 34.70 56.23
CA LEU A 404 33.73 34.73 54.86
C LEU A 404 34.87 34.92 53.85
N ASN A 405 35.82 35.81 54.12
CA ASN A 405 37.02 35.99 53.31
C ASN A 405 37.87 34.71 53.27
N ALA A 406 37.97 33.98 54.39
CA ALA A 406 38.67 32.70 54.43
C ALA A 406 37.95 31.64 53.59
N PHE A 407 36.61 31.60 53.58
CA PHE A 407 35.84 30.72 52.70
C PHE A 407 36.09 31.05 51.22
N PHE A 408 36.03 32.33 50.83
CA PHE A 408 36.37 32.76 49.47
C PHE A 408 37.79 32.37 49.09
N SER A 409 38.74 32.49 50.01
CA SER A 409 40.14 32.15 49.73
C SER A 409 40.36 30.68 49.34
N LYS A 410 39.43 29.77 49.65
CA LYS A 410 39.51 28.35 49.32
C LYS A 410 38.99 28.03 47.91
N SER A 411 38.05 28.78 47.37
CA SER A 411 37.51 28.51 46.02
C SER A 411 38.56 28.75 44.93
N PRO A 412 38.45 28.10 43.76
CA PRO A 412 39.44 28.24 42.69
C PRO A 412 39.64 29.68 42.22
N ASN A 413 38.55 30.42 42.01
CA ASN A 413 38.57 31.78 41.48
C ASN A 413 38.43 32.88 42.57
N LYS A 414 38.42 32.50 43.86
CA LYS A 414 38.30 33.40 45.01
C LYS A 414 37.01 34.23 45.07
N ASP A 415 35.96 33.73 44.45
CA ASP A 415 34.66 34.39 44.24
C ASP A 415 33.46 33.51 44.67
N GLY A 416 33.74 32.34 45.27
CA GLY A 416 32.75 31.38 45.73
C GLY A 416 33.14 30.64 47.01
N ILE A 417 32.25 29.78 47.50
CA ILE A 417 32.40 29.00 48.74
C ILE A 417 32.29 27.52 48.38
N LEU A 418 33.24 26.71 48.86
CA LEU A 418 33.23 25.27 48.66
C LEU A 418 32.05 24.61 49.40
N LEU A 419 31.49 23.54 48.84
CA LEU A 419 30.37 22.80 49.41
C LEU A 419 30.62 22.36 50.87
N SER A 420 31.87 22.03 51.21
CA SER A 420 32.28 21.63 52.56
C SER A 420 32.14 22.73 53.63
N ASP A 421 32.07 24.00 53.21
CA ASP A 421 31.87 25.15 54.10
C ASP A 421 30.39 25.58 54.18
N PHE A 422 29.47 24.80 53.60
CA PHE A 422 28.03 24.88 53.84
C PHE A 422 27.57 23.76 54.78
N ILE A 423 26.50 24.00 55.54
CA ILE A 423 25.83 22.93 56.31
C ILE A 423 24.75 22.34 55.40
N THR A 424 25.00 21.17 54.85
CA THR A 424 24.11 20.53 53.86
C THR A 424 23.46 19.23 54.36
N GLN A 425 23.86 18.75 55.54
CA GLN A 425 23.29 17.58 56.19
C GLN A 425 23.17 17.82 57.70
N ALA A 426 22.09 17.30 58.29
CA ALA A 426 21.87 17.27 59.73
C ALA A 426 21.17 15.98 60.13
N THR A 427 21.58 15.38 61.25
CA THR A 427 20.95 14.16 61.79
C THR A 427 19.48 14.38 62.16
N SER A 428 19.10 15.62 62.46
CA SER A 428 17.72 16.03 62.76
C SER A 428 16.89 16.31 61.51
N GLY A 429 17.43 16.11 60.30
CA GLY A 429 16.76 16.36 59.03
C GLY A 429 17.09 17.72 58.42
N GLU A 430 17.07 17.81 57.10
CA GLU A 430 17.46 19.01 56.34
C GLU A 430 16.62 20.26 56.68
N HIS A 431 15.35 20.04 57.01
CA HIS A 431 14.42 21.12 57.40
C HIS A 431 14.87 21.91 58.63
N THR A 432 15.77 21.37 59.45
CA THR A 432 16.29 22.03 60.66
C THR A 432 17.45 22.99 60.39
N ILE A 433 18.06 22.92 59.21
CA ILE A 433 19.25 23.73 58.85
C ILE A 433 19.01 24.66 57.67
N VAL A 434 18.10 24.30 56.76
CA VAL A 434 17.83 25.09 55.56
C VAL A 434 17.39 26.52 55.91
N ARG A 435 17.85 27.49 55.13
CA ARG A 435 17.45 28.89 55.26
C ARG A 435 16.31 29.16 54.28
N GLY A 436 15.33 29.94 54.71
CA GLY A 436 14.15 30.25 53.92
C GLY A 436 13.16 29.10 53.84
N ASP A 437 11.99 29.37 53.28
CA ASP A 437 10.92 28.38 53.09
C ASP A 437 9.99 28.69 51.93
N GLY A 438 10.38 29.59 51.02
CA GLY A 438 9.50 30.11 49.97
C GLY A 438 8.97 31.52 50.22
N GLN A 439 9.19 32.10 51.40
CA GLN A 439 8.61 33.40 51.74
C GLN A 439 9.14 34.58 50.90
N SER A 440 10.44 34.63 50.65
CA SER A 440 11.12 35.77 50.03
C SER A 440 12.50 35.36 49.50
N TYR A 441 13.00 36.08 48.50
CA TYR A 441 14.41 36.09 48.12
C TYR A 441 15.29 36.68 49.23
N GLN A 442 14.75 37.62 50.01
CA GLN A 442 15.44 38.25 51.13
C GLN A 442 15.36 37.39 52.39
N MET A 443 16.44 37.43 53.17
CA MET A 443 16.46 37.01 54.57
C MET A 443 16.28 38.25 55.45
N PHE A 444 15.22 38.30 56.25
CA PHE A 444 14.81 39.54 56.90
C PHE A 444 15.78 40.00 58.00
N THR A 445 16.13 41.29 58.00
CA THR A 445 16.95 41.92 59.04
C THR A 445 16.12 42.48 60.19
N ASP A 446 14.81 42.61 60.01
CA ASP A 446 13.84 42.85 61.07
C ASP A 446 13.10 41.54 61.35
N LYS A 447 12.93 41.21 62.64
CA LYS A 447 12.22 39.99 63.04
C LYS A 447 10.72 40.14 62.92
N THR A 448 10.19 41.35 63.03
CA THR A 448 8.76 41.57 63.12
C THR A 448 8.06 41.28 61.80
N VAL A 449 6.97 40.51 61.88
CA VAL A 449 6.04 40.36 60.75
C VAL A 449 5.17 41.60 60.70
N TYR A 450 4.96 42.17 59.51
CA TYR A 450 4.10 43.34 59.34
C TYR A 450 2.87 42.97 58.52
N GLU A 451 1.70 43.44 58.97
CA GLU A 451 0.45 43.38 58.22
C GLU A 451 -0.13 44.80 58.16
N LYS A 452 -0.49 45.28 56.95
CA LYS A 452 -1.07 46.63 56.74
C LYS A 452 -0.25 47.78 57.35
N GLY A 453 1.07 47.64 57.37
CA GLY A 453 2.01 48.68 57.86
C GLY A 453 2.22 48.73 59.37
N ALA A 454 1.68 47.77 60.14
CA ALA A 454 1.89 47.64 61.58
C ALA A 454 2.40 46.24 61.95
N PRO A 455 3.03 46.05 63.13
CA PRO A 455 3.37 44.72 63.62
C PRO A 455 2.15 43.80 63.61
N ALA A 456 2.30 42.61 63.05
CA ALA A 456 1.24 41.61 62.94
C ALA A 456 1.09 40.85 64.27
N ALA A 457 -0.15 40.50 64.60
CA ALA A 457 -0.46 39.71 65.77
C ALA A 457 -1.45 38.59 65.42
N PHE A 458 -1.19 37.38 65.91
CA PHE A 458 -2.10 36.25 65.79
C PHE A 458 -3.20 36.38 66.84
N PRO A 459 -4.49 36.49 66.43
CA PRO A 459 -5.59 36.62 67.38
C PRO A 459 -5.86 35.30 68.10
N VAL A 460 -6.01 35.37 69.42
CA VAL A 460 -6.32 34.23 70.29
C VAL A 460 -7.72 34.40 70.86
N LYS A 461 -8.67 33.59 70.41
CA LYS A 461 -10.06 33.63 70.90
C LYS A 461 -10.13 33.22 72.39
N PRO A 462 -11.12 33.69 73.18
CA PRO A 462 -11.25 33.35 74.60
C PRO A 462 -11.15 31.84 74.88
N GLU A 463 -11.74 31.01 74.03
CA GLU A 463 -11.77 29.55 74.18
C GLU A 463 -10.40 28.90 74.00
N LYS A 464 -9.47 29.57 73.31
CA LYS A 464 -8.10 29.10 73.04
C LYS A 464 -7.04 29.74 73.94
N TYR A 465 -7.40 30.76 74.72
CA TYR A 465 -6.46 31.48 75.59
C TYR A 465 -5.71 30.55 76.54
N SER A 466 -6.42 29.75 77.33
CA SER A 466 -5.82 28.86 78.33
C SER A 466 -4.96 27.77 77.70
N GLU A 467 -5.38 27.22 76.56
CA GLU A 467 -4.64 26.20 75.81
C GLU A 467 -3.30 26.74 75.31
N MET A 468 -3.30 27.86 74.59
CA MET A 468 -2.07 28.43 74.04
C MET A 468 -1.16 29.00 75.14
N LYS A 469 -1.72 29.56 76.21
CA LYS A 469 -0.92 30.01 77.36
C LYS A 469 -0.21 28.84 78.03
N ALA A 470 -0.90 27.71 78.24
CA ALA A 470 -0.32 26.50 78.81
C ALA A 470 0.73 25.86 77.89
N ALA A 471 0.56 25.95 76.57
CA ALA A 471 1.54 25.51 75.58
C ALA A 471 2.82 26.39 75.53
N GLY A 472 2.87 27.47 76.32
CA GLY A 472 4.05 28.31 76.51
C GLY A 472 4.15 29.51 75.57
N TYR A 473 3.11 29.83 74.80
CA TYR A 473 3.10 31.00 73.93
C TYR A 473 3.04 32.31 74.72
N ALA A 474 3.66 33.35 74.18
CA ALA A 474 3.62 34.71 74.73
C ALA A 474 2.27 35.43 74.50
N VAL A 475 1.16 34.81 74.91
CA VAL A 475 -0.19 35.37 74.79
C VAL A 475 -0.36 36.60 75.70
N ILE A 476 -0.83 37.70 75.12
CA ILE A 476 -1.22 38.95 75.78
C ILE A 476 -2.75 39.03 75.78
N GLY A 477 -3.38 39.13 76.95
CA GLY A 477 -4.84 39.14 77.11
C GLY A 477 -5.27 38.42 78.38
N ASP A 478 -6.53 37.96 78.42
CA ASP A 478 -7.12 37.22 79.54
C ASP A 478 -8.15 36.16 79.06
N PRO A 479 -8.53 35.18 79.89
CA PRO A 479 -9.44 34.10 79.49
C PRO A 479 -10.87 34.56 79.12
N ILE A 480 -11.30 35.76 79.53
CA ILE A 480 -12.65 36.28 79.29
C ILE A 480 -12.71 36.97 77.93
N ASN A 481 -11.73 37.84 77.64
CA ASN A 481 -11.71 38.64 76.42
C ASN A 481 -10.89 38.01 75.28
N GLY A 482 -10.14 36.94 75.57
CA GLY A 482 -9.15 36.40 74.66
C GLY A 482 -7.89 37.27 74.64
N GLY A 483 -7.15 37.26 73.54
CA GLY A 483 -5.89 37.96 73.43
C GLY A 483 -5.27 37.89 72.05
N TYR A 484 -3.96 38.11 71.99
CA TYR A 484 -3.17 38.00 70.78
C TYR A 484 -1.72 37.61 71.07
N ILE A 485 -0.99 37.17 70.04
CA ILE A 485 0.44 36.84 70.08
C ILE A 485 1.15 37.68 69.01
N TRP A 486 2.14 38.48 69.39
CA TRP A 486 2.98 39.20 68.42
C TRP A 486 3.79 38.23 67.55
N LEU A 487 3.80 38.46 66.24
CA LEU A 487 4.44 37.57 65.27
C LEU A 487 5.82 38.08 64.85
N ASN A 488 6.79 37.18 64.93
CA ASN A 488 8.12 37.32 64.35
C ASN A 488 8.35 36.24 63.29
N TRP A 489 9.12 36.56 62.26
CA TRP A 489 9.70 35.55 61.37
C TRP A 489 10.54 34.57 62.20
N ARG A 490 10.38 33.27 61.92
CA ARG A 490 11.19 32.25 62.60
C ARG A 490 12.66 32.37 62.19
N GLU A 491 13.55 31.87 63.03
CA GLU A 491 15.01 32.08 62.89
C GLU A 491 15.55 31.75 61.49
N SER A 492 15.12 30.64 60.87
CA SER A 492 15.63 30.21 59.56
C SER A 492 15.27 31.11 58.39
N ILE A 493 14.31 32.03 58.55
CA ILE A 493 13.90 33.02 57.53
C ILE A 493 14.69 34.33 57.67
N LEU A 494 15.36 34.53 58.81
CA LEU A 494 16.07 35.77 59.10
C LEU A 494 17.48 35.78 58.49
N ALA A 495 17.99 37.00 58.31
CA ALA A 495 19.39 37.25 57.97
C ALA A 495 20.31 36.59 59.01
N TYR A 496 21.46 36.06 58.58
CA TYR A 496 22.39 35.38 59.47
C TYR A 496 23.85 35.72 59.17
N PRO A 497 24.73 35.78 60.19
CA PRO A 497 24.41 35.80 61.62
C PRO A 497 23.66 37.09 62.02
N PHE A 498 22.49 36.96 62.65
CA PHE A 498 21.50 38.06 62.75
C PHE A 498 22.05 39.34 63.42
N ASN A 499 22.78 39.17 64.52
CA ASN A 499 23.39 40.25 65.30
C ASN A 499 24.82 40.61 64.84
N SER A 500 25.24 40.18 63.64
CA SER A 500 26.58 40.51 63.12
C SER A 500 26.73 42.01 62.87
N ASN A 501 27.88 42.55 63.30
CA ASN A 501 28.36 43.90 62.98
C ASN A 501 29.32 43.93 61.78
N THR A 502 29.56 42.78 61.15
CA THR A 502 30.46 42.64 59.98
C THR A 502 29.69 41.97 58.83
N ALA A 503 30.16 40.86 58.26
CA ALA A 503 29.42 40.13 57.24
C ALA A 503 28.08 39.62 57.78
N LYS A 504 27.03 39.79 56.97
CA LYS A 504 25.66 39.31 57.24
C LYS A 504 25.04 38.90 55.91
N ILE A 505 24.47 37.71 55.86
CA ILE A 505 23.77 37.18 54.69
C ILE A 505 22.32 37.63 54.77
N THR A 506 21.85 38.32 53.74
CA THR A 506 20.54 38.98 53.71
C THR A 506 19.65 38.52 52.57
N ASN A 507 20.09 37.57 51.74
CA ASN A 507 19.30 37.01 50.64
C ASN A 507 19.75 35.58 50.30
N HIS A 508 18.93 34.85 49.55
CA HIS A 508 19.21 33.47 49.11
C HIS A 508 20.05 33.37 47.83
N GLY A 509 20.14 34.46 47.04
CA GLY A 509 20.91 34.46 45.79
C GLY A 509 22.41 34.44 46.02
N ASP A 510 22.93 35.23 46.96
CA ASP A 510 24.36 35.26 47.29
C ASP A 510 24.94 33.89 47.69
N PRO A 511 24.39 33.16 48.68
CA PRO A 511 24.91 31.82 49.01
C PRO A 511 24.78 30.83 47.86
N THR A 512 23.71 30.93 47.05
CA THR A 512 23.51 30.07 45.86
C THR A 512 24.54 30.36 44.77
N ARG A 513 24.81 31.64 44.48
CA ARG A 513 25.83 32.10 43.54
C ARG A 513 27.23 31.74 43.99
N TRP A 514 27.55 31.92 45.27
CA TRP A 514 28.86 31.54 45.81
C TRP A 514 29.06 30.03 45.80
N TYR A 515 28.00 29.25 46.03
CA TYR A 515 28.04 27.81 45.80
C TYR A 515 28.36 27.49 44.34
N TYR A 516 27.65 28.10 43.38
CA TYR A 516 27.90 27.89 41.96
C TYR A 516 29.36 28.20 41.58
N ASN A 517 29.87 29.38 41.96
CA ASN A 517 31.25 29.80 41.70
C ASN A 517 32.29 28.88 42.34
N GLY A 518 32.00 28.37 43.54
CA GLY A 518 32.93 27.53 44.30
C GLY A 518 33.02 26.09 43.80
N ASN A 519 31.95 25.56 43.18
CA ASN A 519 31.79 24.12 42.96
C ASN A 519 31.41 23.76 41.52
N ILE A 520 30.66 24.59 40.79
CA ILE A 520 30.18 24.26 39.43
C ILE A 520 30.97 24.99 38.35
N ALA A 521 31.18 26.30 38.51
CA ALA A 521 31.93 27.11 37.54
C ALA A 521 33.34 26.55 37.22
N PRO A 522 34.11 26.00 38.19
CA PRO A 522 35.43 25.44 37.93
C PRO A 522 35.44 24.21 37.01
N ASP A 523 34.32 23.48 36.92
CA ASP A 523 34.25 22.22 36.17
C ASP A 523 34.03 22.42 34.66
N GLY A 524 33.77 23.67 34.24
CA GLY A 524 33.70 24.05 32.83
C GLY A 524 32.46 23.52 32.09
N TYR A 525 31.36 23.24 32.81
CA TYR A 525 30.10 22.84 32.19
C TYR A 525 29.50 23.98 31.34
N ASP A 526 28.82 23.61 30.25
CA ASP A 526 27.92 24.55 29.57
C ASP A 526 26.60 24.60 30.34
N VAL A 527 26.34 25.73 31.02
CA VAL A 527 25.13 25.92 31.82
C VAL A 527 24.26 26.99 31.17
N PHE A 528 23.09 26.56 30.67
CA PHE A 528 22.09 27.40 30.03
C PHE A 528 20.87 27.55 30.92
N THR A 529 20.41 28.79 31.13
CA THR A 529 19.23 29.08 31.93
C THR A 529 18.14 29.76 31.10
N VAL A 530 16.95 29.19 31.12
CA VAL A 530 15.73 29.76 30.51
C VAL A 530 14.79 30.16 31.64
N GLY A 531 14.68 31.48 31.85
CA GLY A 531 13.73 32.06 32.77
C GLY A 531 12.33 32.12 32.17
N ILE A 532 11.28 31.95 32.98
CA ILE A 532 9.88 32.07 32.55
C ILE A 532 9.22 33.25 33.29
N GLY A 533 9.24 34.43 32.67
CA GLY A 533 8.63 35.63 33.23
C GLY A 533 9.24 36.05 34.58
N ILE A 534 10.55 35.85 34.75
CA ILE A 534 11.27 36.22 35.97
C ILE A 534 11.27 37.73 36.13
N ASN A 535 10.83 38.21 37.30
CA ASN A 535 10.71 39.63 37.62
C ASN A 535 11.26 39.99 39.01
N GLY A 536 11.80 39.01 39.76
CA GLY A 536 12.30 39.19 41.12
C GLY A 536 11.30 38.85 42.23
N ASP A 537 10.07 38.46 41.90
CA ASP A 537 9.12 38.01 42.90
C ASP A 537 9.53 36.64 43.49
N PRO A 538 9.36 36.42 44.81
CA PRO A 538 9.08 37.42 45.83
C PRO A 538 10.36 38.10 46.38
N GLY A 539 10.32 39.41 46.61
CA GLY A 539 11.26 40.11 47.50
C GLY A 539 12.50 40.73 46.86
N THR A 540 12.65 40.70 45.54
CA THR A 540 13.68 41.48 44.84
C THR A 540 13.13 42.10 43.55
N ASP A 541 13.98 42.77 42.79
CA ASP A 541 13.64 43.39 41.52
C ASP A 541 14.15 42.57 40.31
N GLU A 542 13.65 42.91 39.13
CA GLU A 542 13.98 42.21 37.88
C GLU A 542 15.47 42.30 37.54
N ALA A 543 16.13 43.42 37.88
CA ALA A 543 17.55 43.61 37.62
C ALA A 543 18.43 42.68 38.46
N THR A 544 18.09 42.54 39.75
CA THR A 544 18.76 41.63 40.68
C THR A 544 18.48 40.18 40.28
N ALA A 545 17.24 39.85 39.93
CA ALA A 545 16.87 38.53 39.46
C ALA A 545 17.61 38.13 38.17
N THR A 546 17.71 39.04 37.20
CA THR A 546 18.47 38.86 35.97
C THR A 546 19.95 38.63 36.27
N SER A 547 20.55 39.48 37.12
CA SER A 547 21.96 39.35 37.52
C SER A 547 22.22 38.02 38.23
N PHE A 548 21.29 37.58 39.08
CA PHE A 548 21.37 36.28 39.74
C PHE A 548 21.33 35.13 38.72
N MET A 549 20.36 35.11 37.80
CA MET A 549 20.23 34.03 36.82
C MET A 549 21.43 33.95 35.86
N GLN A 550 21.97 35.10 35.46
CA GLN A 550 23.23 35.16 34.70
C GLN A 550 24.41 34.58 35.50
N SER A 551 24.47 34.84 36.81
CA SER A 551 25.57 34.37 37.66
C SER A 551 25.60 32.87 37.92
N ILE A 552 24.47 32.17 37.68
CA ILE A 552 24.39 30.70 37.74
C ILE A 552 24.33 30.05 36.35
N SER A 553 24.55 30.84 35.30
CA SER A 553 24.80 30.38 33.94
C SER A 553 26.30 30.40 33.68
N SER A 554 26.80 29.59 32.73
CA SER A 554 28.24 29.53 32.49
C SER A 554 28.80 30.83 31.89
N LYS A 555 27.94 31.64 31.26
CA LYS A 555 28.19 33.01 30.78
C LYS A 555 26.90 33.83 30.86
N PRO A 556 26.96 35.18 30.94
CA PRO A 556 25.76 36.02 30.98
C PRO A 556 24.82 35.83 29.80
N GLU A 557 25.35 35.56 28.59
CA GLU A 557 24.56 35.35 27.37
C GLU A 557 23.81 34.01 27.37
N ASN A 558 24.15 33.10 28.29
CA ASN A 558 23.51 31.81 28.48
C ASN A 558 22.27 31.88 29.39
N TYR A 559 21.88 33.07 29.84
CA TYR A 559 20.57 33.33 30.44
C TYR A 559 19.67 34.11 29.48
N THR A 560 18.41 33.65 29.33
CA THR A 560 17.37 34.39 28.62
C THR A 560 16.06 34.29 29.41
N ASN A 561 15.43 35.43 29.68
CA ASN A 561 14.09 35.48 30.27
C ASN A 561 13.03 35.47 29.17
N VAL A 562 12.17 34.46 29.17
CA VAL A 562 11.08 34.29 28.21
C VAL A 562 9.79 34.81 28.82
N THR A 563 9.16 35.79 28.19
CA THR A 563 7.88 36.37 28.64
C THR A 563 6.66 35.65 28.06
N ASP A 564 6.78 35.11 26.84
CA ASP A 564 5.77 34.27 26.20
C ASP A 564 6.12 32.79 26.38
N THR A 565 5.36 32.06 27.18
CA THR A 565 5.62 30.66 27.49
C THR A 565 5.59 29.73 26.27
N THR A 566 5.03 30.14 25.12
CA THR A 566 5.13 29.37 23.86
C THR A 566 6.55 29.34 23.28
N LYS A 567 7.43 30.25 23.74
CA LYS A 567 8.81 30.44 23.24
C LYS A 567 9.87 29.68 24.04
N ILE A 568 9.48 28.92 25.06
CA ILE A 568 10.42 28.16 25.91
C ILE A 568 11.26 27.18 25.06
N LEU A 569 10.59 26.37 24.23
CA LEU A 569 11.27 25.41 23.34
C LEU A 569 12.15 26.11 22.30
N GLU A 570 11.71 27.23 21.74
CA GLU A 570 12.49 28.03 20.80
C GLU A 570 13.81 28.47 21.44
N GLN A 571 13.76 28.95 22.68
CA GLN A 571 14.94 29.42 23.40
C GLN A 571 15.87 28.27 23.83
N LEU A 572 15.32 27.14 24.28
CA LEU A 572 16.13 25.93 24.56
C LEU A 572 16.83 25.43 23.29
N ASN A 573 16.11 25.40 22.16
CA ASN A 573 16.69 25.07 20.87
C ASN A 573 17.81 26.06 20.52
N ARG A 574 17.61 27.38 20.70
CA ARG A 574 18.65 28.38 20.42
C ARG A 574 19.96 28.06 21.14
N TYR A 575 19.90 27.68 22.42
CA TYR A 575 21.08 27.27 23.18
C TYR A 575 21.65 25.94 22.71
N PHE A 576 20.82 24.94 22.44
CA PHE A 576 21.27 23.65 21.92
C PHE A 576 22.07 23.83 20.61
N HIS A 577 21.64 24.71 19.71
CA HIS A 577 22.35 25.03 18.47
C HIS A 577 23.69 25.77 18.66
N THR A 578 24.00 26.25 19.86
CA THR A 578 25.34 26.81 20.14
C THR A 578 26.40 25.71 20.32
N ILE A 579 25.97 24.50 20.69
CA ILE A 579 26.83 23.33 20.95
C ILE A 579 26.72 22.25 19.85
N VAL A 580 25.63 22.22 19.09
CA VAL A 580 25.45 21.34 17.92
C VAL A 580 25.12 22.11 16.65
N THR A 581 25.46 21.55 15.51
CA THR A 581 25.00 21.99 14.19
C THR A 581 23.89 21.06 13.71
N GLU A 582 22.73 21.62 13.41
CA GLU A 582 21.63 20.87 12.81
C GLU A 582 21.91 20.61 11.33
N LYS A 583 21.74 19.35 10.91
CA LYS A 583 21.78 18.95 9.49
C LYS A 583 20.59 18.07 9.17
N LYS A 584 19.96 18.34 8.02
CA LYS A 584 18.96 17.45 7.44
C LYS A 584 19.68 16.28 6.75
N SER A 585 19.17 15.07 6.90
CA SER A 585 19.74 13.87 6.26
C SER A 585 19.55 13.90 4.74
N ILE A 586 18.47 14.54 4.27
CA ILE A 586 18.16 14.76 2.87
C ILE A 586 18.35 16.23 2.58
N GLU A 587 19.34 16.55 1.76
CA GLU A 587 19.76 17.91 1.44
C GLU A 587 20.01 18.01 -0.07
N ASN A 588 19.15 18.75 -0.76
CA ASN A 588 19.10 18.75 -2.22
C ASN A 588 19.00 17.32 -2.80
N GLY A 589 18.16 16.48 -2.19
CA GLY A 589 18.00 15.09 -2.57
C GLY A 589 17.26 14.93 -3.90
N THR A 590 17.51 13.80 -4.57
CA THR A 590 16.89 13.47 -5.86
C THR A 590 16.31 12.05 -5.86
N ILE A 591 15.03 11.94 -6.21
CA ILE A 591 14.38 10.67 -6.60
C ILE A 591 14.56 10.49 -8.10
N THR A 592 14.97 9.29 -8.51
CA THR A 592 15.05 8.87 -9.92
C THR A 592 14.18 7.65 -10.10
N ASP A 593 13.18 7.75 -10.98
CA ASP A 593 12.11 6.78 -11.11
C ASP A 593 11.81 6.43 -12.59
N PRO A 594 12.58 5.50 -13.19
CA PRO A 594 12.35 5.04 -14.56
C PRO A 594 11.12 4.13 -14.63
N MET A 595 10.30 4.28 -15.66
CA MET A 595 9.21 3.34 -15.93
C MET A 595 9.76 1.95 -16.26
N GLY A 596 8.99 0.91 -15.93
CA GLY A 596 9.35 -0.47 -16.22
C GLY A 596 9.23 -0.79 -17.72
N GLU A 597 9.77 -1.94 -18.10
CA GLU A 597 9.54 -2.49 -19.43
C GLU A 597 8.04 -2.70 -19.66
N LEU A 598 7.52 -2.24 -20.81
CA LEU A 598 6.08 -2.28 -21.15
C LEU A 598 5.17 -1.56 -20.15
N ILE A 599 5.69 -0.54 -19.45
CA ILE A 599 4.90 0.35 -18.61
C ILE A 599 4.89 1.74 -19.22
N ASP A 600 3.69 2.27 -19.42
CA ASP A 600 3.47 3.61 -19.95
C ASP A 600 3.01 4.54 -18.83
N LEU A 601 3.67 5.70 -18.73
CA LEU A 601 3.20 6.80 -17.91
C LEU A 601 1.98 7.43 -18.60
N GLN A 602 0.91 7.67 -17.86
CA GLN A 602 -0.28 8.30 -18.41
C GLN A 602 -0.07 9.82 -18.52
N LEU A 603 -0.08 10.34 -19.75
CA LEU A 603 0.20 11.75 -20.11
C LEU A 603 -1.04 12.47 -20.66
N GLY A 604 -2.24 12.10 -20.19
CA GLY A 604 -3.48 12.66 -20.72
C GLY A 604 -3.70 12.48 -22.22
N THR A 605 -4.56 13.31 -22.80
CA THR A 605 -4.89 13.30 -24.24
C THR A 605 -3.95 14.15 -25.09
N ASP A 606 -3.20 15.05 -24.47
CA ASP A 606 -2.22 15.93 -25.11
C ASP A 606 -0.83 15.27 -25.26
N GLY A 607 -0.61 14.15 -24.56
CA GLY A 607 0.58 13.31 -24.71
C GLY A 607 1.86 13.96 -24.23
N ARG A 608 1.74 14.98 -23.37
CA ARG A 608 2.85 15.76 -22.84
C ARG A 608 2.81 15.70 -21.32
N PHE A 609 3.97 15.49 -20.71
CA PHE A 609 4.07 15.55 -19.25
C PHE A 609 3.83 16.96 -18.73
N ASP A 610 2.77 17.13 -17.93
CA ASP A 610 2.39 18.38 -17.31
C ASP A 610 1.85 18.20 -15.86
N PRO A 611 1.59 19.29 -15.12
CA PRO A 611 1.10 19.23 -13.73
C PRO A 611 -0.21 18.46 -13.49
N ALA A 612 -0.99 18.11 -14.51
CA ALA A 612 -2.19 17.29 -14.40
C ALA A 612 -1.87 15.78 -14.29
N ASP A 613 -0.67 15.36 -14.70
CA ASP A 613 -0.28 13.93 -14.74
C ASP A 613 0.26 13.41 -13.41
N TYR A 614 0.58 14.31 -12.48
CA TYR A 614 1.18 13.97 -11.19
C TYR A 614 0.68 14.88 -10.06
N THR A 615 0.85 14.43 -8.82
CA THR A 615 0.78 15.31 -7.66
C THR A 615 2.07 15.25 -6.87
N LEU A 616 2.55 16.38 -6.37
CA LEU A 616 3.62 16.44 -5.38
C LEU A 616 3.16 17.28 -4.21
N THR A 617 3.07 16.65 -3.03
CA THR A 617 2.61 17.27 -1.79
C THR A 617 3.58 16.95 -0.66
N ALA A 618 3.57 17.77 0.39
CA ALA A 618 4.32 17.51 1.60
C ALA A 618 3.44 17.68 2.85
N ASN A 619 3.85 17.07 3.96
CA ASN A 619 3.05 17.00 5.18
C ASN A 619 3.01 18.31 5.98
N ASP A 620 3.73 19.35 5.56
CA ASP A 620 3.57 20.73 6.06
C ASP A 620 2.40 21.47 5.38
N GLY A 621 1.70 20.81 4.45
CA GLY A 621 0.59 21.37 3.68
C GLY A 621 1.02 22.11 2.40
N SER A 622 2.30 22.07 2.05
CA SER A 622 2.78 22.57 0.76
C SER A 622 2.48 21.60 -0.39
N ARG A 623 2.32 22.14 -1.60
CA ARG A 623 2.05 21.38 -2.83
C ARG A 623 2.64 22.06 -4.06
N LEU A 624 2.89 21.30 -5.11
CA LEU A 624 3.09 21.88 -6.45
C LEU A 624 1.74 22.12 -7.13
N GLU A 625 1.45 23.36 -7.46
CA GLU A 625 0.26 23.78 -8.20
C GLU A 625 0.72 24.45 -9.50
N ASN A 626 0.32 23.90 -10.66
CA ASN A 626 0.84 24.29 -11.98
C ASN A 626 2.38 24.34 -12.04
N GLY A 627 3.05 23.39 -11.37
CA GLY A 627 4.50 23.29 -11.31
C GLY A 627 5.19 24.31 -10.39
N GLN A 628 4.45 25.14 -9.66
CA GLN A 628 4.98 26.10 -8.68
C GLN A 628 4.67 25.63 -7.26
N ALA A 629 5.63 25.76 -6.33
CA ALA A 629 5.42 25.42 -4.94
C ALA A 629 4.58 26.50 -4.23
N VAL A 630 3.50 26.08 -3.57
CA VAL A 630 2.56 26.94 -2.84
C VAL A 630 2.18 26.32 -1.49
N GLY A 631 1.63 27.12 -0.58
CA GLY A 631 1.19 26.67 0.75
C GLY A 631 2.35 26.55 1.75
N GLY A 632 2.18 25.66 2.73
CA GLY A 632 3.03 25.57 3.92
C GLY A 632 2.68 26.62 4.99
N PRO A 633 3.18 26.48 6.23
CA PRO A 633 2.83 27.38 7.34
C PRO A 633 3.25 28.85 7.11
N GLN A 634 4.29 29.06 6.31
CA GLN A 634 4.79 30.39 5.93
C GLN A 634 4.23 30.89 4.59
N ASN A 635 3.37 30.09 3.94
CA ASN A 635 2.78 30.37 2.63
C ASN A 635 3.82 30.71 1.54
N ASP A 636 4.98 30.06 1.57
CA ASP A 636 6.12 30.30 0.67
C ASP A 636 6.55 29.05 -0.12
N GLY A 637 5.69 28.02 -0.15
CA GLY A 637 5.96 26.73 -0.78
C GLY A 637 6.61 25.71 0.15
N GLY A 638 6.98 26.09 1.38
CA GLY A 638 7.36 25.16 2.45
C GLY A 638 8.44 24.15 2.06
N LEU A 639 8.22 22.88 2.39
CA LEU A 639 9.15 21.78 2.07
C LEU A 639 9.39 21.59 0.57
N LEU A 640 8.45 22.05 -0.28
CA LEU A 640 8.53 21.91 -1.73
C LEU A 640 9.08 23.14 -2.45
N LYS A 641 9.52 24.17 -1.72
CA LYS A 641 9.98 25.46 -2.27
C LYS A 641 10.97 25.35 -3.44
N ASN A 642 11.88 24.38 -3.36
CA ASN A 642 12.89 24.11 -4.39
C ASN A 642 12.61 22.83 -5.20
N ALA A 643 11.52 22.13 -4.89
CA ALA A 643 11.22 20.85 -5.49
C ALA A 643 10.74 21.00 -6.93
N LYS A 644 11.17 20.08 -7.81
CA LYS A 644 10.69 20.01 -9.20
C LYS A 644 10.42 18.57 -9.56
N VAL A 645 9.39 18.34 -10.36
CA VAL A 645 9.10 17.05 -11.01
C VAL A 645 9.40 17.20 -12.49
N LEU A 646 10.26 16.33 -13.00
CA LEU A 646 10.73 16.33 -14.38
C LEU A 646 10.45 14.97 -14.99
N TYR A 647 10.19 14.93 -16.29
CA TYR A 647 10.04 13.69 -17.06
C TYR A 647 10.95 13.70 -18.28
N ASP A 648 11.80 12.68 -18.39
CA ASP A 648 12.60 12.40 -19.59
C ASP A 648 11.82 11.43 -20.49
N THR A 649 11.44 11.89 -21.67
CA THR A 649 10.65 11.11 -22.64
C THR A 649 11.46 10.02 -23.32
N THR A 650 12.80 10.17 -23.43
CA THR A 650 13.67 9.20 -24.08
C THR A 650 13.92 8.01 -23.16
N GLU A 651 14.17 8.29 -21.88
CA GLU A 651 14.43 7.27 -20.87
C GLU A 651 13.16 6.79 -20.16
N LYS A 652 11.99 7.38 -20.49
CA LYS A 652 10.71 7.19 -19.80
C LYS A 652 10.87 7.29 -18.28
N ARG A 653 11.41 8.41 -17.80
CA ARG A 653 11.90 8.52 -16.41
C ARG A 653 11.43 9.78 -15.71
N ILE A 654 10.79 9.61 -14.54
CA ILE A 654 10.46 10.72 -13.64
C ILE A 654 11.68 11.02 -12.76
N ARG A 655 11.94 12.30 -12.50
CA ARG A 655 12.90 12.77 -11.49
C ARG A 655 12.24 13.79 -10.59
N VAL A 656 12.40 13.63 -9.27
CA VAL A 656 12.05 14.66 -8.29
C VAL A 656 13.33 15.21 -7.72
N THR A 657 13.63 16.49 -7.94
CA THR A 657 14.88 17.14 -7.48
C THR A 657 14.58 18.18 -6.42
N GLY A 658 15.59 18.58 -5.64
CA GLY A 658 15.49 19.72 -4.72
C GLY A 658 14.80 19.41 -3.39
N LEU A 659 14.94 18.17 -2.89
CA LEU A 659 14.34 17.74 -1.62
C LEU A 659 15.22 18.14 -0.42
N TYR A 660 14.62 18.76 0.59
CA TYR A 660 15.30 19.14 1.85
C TYR A 660 14.45 18.69 3.04
N LEU A 661 14.76 17.50 3.60
CA LEU A 661 13.90 16.83 4.57
C LEU A 661 14.69 16.41 5.83
N GLY A 662 14.20 16.85 6.98
CA GLY A 662 14.60 16.48 8.34
C GLY A 662 13.57 15.56 9.01
N THR A 663 13.64 15.44 10.33
CA THR A 663 12.72 14.61 11.11
C THR A 663 11.28 15.10 10.96
N ASP A 664 10.35 14.18 10.78
CA ASP A 664 8.91 14.45 10.59
C ASP A 664 8.57 15.28 9.34
N GLU A 665 9.51 15.49 8.41
CA GLU A 665 9.26 16.13 7.12
C GLU A 665 9.13 15.06 6.03
N LYS A 666 7.97 14.97 5.38
CA LYS A 666 7.62 13.92 4.41
C LYS A 666 7.05 14.52 3.12
N VAL A 667 7.50 14.00 1.99
CA VAL A 667 7.01 14.33 0.63
C VAL A 667 6.34 13.10 0.02
N THR A 668 5.26 13.33 -0.73
CA THR A 668 4.49 12.31 -1.45
C THR A 668 4.37 12.70 -2.92
N LEU A 669 4.82 11.83 -3.82
CA LEU A 669 4.59 11.89 -5.26
C LEU A 669 3.53 10.86 -5.64
N THR A 670 2.54 11.25 -6.45
CA THR A 670 1.67 10.30 -7.13
C THR A 670 1.63 10.54 -8.63
N TYR A 671 1.45 9.48 -9.41
CA TYR A 671 1.24 9.53 -10.87
C TYR A 671 0.53 8.24 -11.33
N ASN A 672 0.03 8.22 -12.56
CA ASN A 672 -0.72 7.08 -13.10
C ASN A 672 0.07 6.33 -14.17
N VAL A 673 -0.04 5.00 -14.19
CA VAL A 673 0.58 4.13 -15.20
C VAL A 673 -0.44 3.20 -15.85
N ARG A 674 -0.12 2.71 -17.04
CA ARG A 674 -0.86 1.67 -17.75
C ARG A 674 0.11 0.57 -18.24
N LEU A 675 -0.33 -0.68 -18.18
CA LEU A 675 0.38 -1.78 -18.86
C LEU A 675 0.23 -1.61 -20.37
N ASN A 676 1.34 -1.64 -21.10
CA ASN A 676 1.35 -1.52 -22.55
C ASN A 676 0.65 -2.71 -23.23
N ASP A 677 0.01 -2.47 -24.39
CA ASP A 677 -0.79 -3.48 -25.11
C ASP A 677 0.02 -4.68 -25.63
N GLU A 678 1.34 -4.53 -25.74
CA GLU A 678 2.26 -5.58 -26.20
C GLU A 678 2.65 -6.61 -25.12
N PHE A 679 1.98 -6.59 -23.96
CA PHE A 679 2.29 -7.47 -22.85
C PHE A 679 2.19 -8.97 -23.20
N VAL A 680 3.15 -9.74 -22.70
CA VAL A 680 3.07 -11.20 -22.67
C VAL A 680 2.04 -11.65 -21.62
N SER A 681 1.05 -12.44 -22.06
CA SER A 681 -0.04 -12.96 -21.21
C SER A 681 0.48 -13.64 -19.93
N ASN A 682 -0.13 -13.35 -18.79
CA ASN A 682 0.19 -13.85 -17.44
C ASN A 682 1.56 -13.44 -16.85
N LYS A 683 2.45 -12.77 -17.60
CA LYS A 683 3.75 -12.30 -17.09
C LYS A 683 3.58 -11.05 -16.21
N PHE A 684 4.20 -11.06 -15.04
CA PHE A 684 4.32 -9.87 -14.19
C PHE A 684 5.44 -8.96 -14.68
N TYR A 685 5.13 -7.68 -14.82
CA TYR A 685 6.05 -6.59 -15.15
C TYR A 685 6.24 -5.72 -13.92
N ASP A 686 7.49 -5.36 -13.64
CA ASP A 686 7.78 -4.31 -12.67
C ASP A 686 7.22 -2.99 -13.18
N THR A 687 6.51 -2.24 -12.34
CA THR A 687 5.97 -0.92 -12.75
C THR A 687 7.08 0.07 -13.10
N ASN A 688 8.29 -0.17 -12.58
CA ASN A 688 9.42 0.73 -12.67
C ASN A 688 10.72 -0.04 -12.85
N GLY A 689 11.70 0.57 -13.50
CA GLY A 689 13.09 0.14 -13.39
C GLY A 689 13.66 0.43 -12.00
N ARG A 690 14.99 0.41 -11.87
CA ARG A 690 15.67 0.70 -10.59
C ARG A 690 15.32 2.12 -10.12
N THR A 691 14.46 2.20 -9.10
CA THR A 691 13.99 3.45 -8.51
C THR A 691 14.86 3.79 -7.31
N THR A 692 15.43 5.00 -7.27
CA THR A 692 16.44 5.36 -6.27
C THR A 692 16.22 6.73 -5.66
N LEU A 693 16.56 6.89 -4.38
CA LEU A 693 16.82 8.16 -3.72
C LEU A 693 18.32 8.38 -3.60
N HIS A 694 18.81 9.55 -4.03
CA HIS A 694 20.09 10.11 -3.64
C HIS A 694 19.81 11.14 -2.55
N PRO A 695 20.13 10.87 -1.26
CA PRO A 695 19.77 11.78 -0.17
C PRO A 695 20.44 13.15 -0.29
N LYS A 696 21.67 13.20 -0.82
CA LYS A 696 22.42 14.43 -1.04
C LYS A 696 23.12 14.38 -2.39
N GLU A 697 22.91 15.40 -3.23
CA GLU A 697 23.59 15.49 -4.53
C GLU A 697 25.13 15.54 -4.40
N VAL A 698 25.65 16.07 -3.29
CA VAL A 698 27.10 16.10 -3.02
C VAL A 698 27.70 14.71 -2.76
N GLU A 699 26.90 13.72 -2.36
CA GLU A 699 27.32 12.35 -2.06
C GLU A 699 26.81 11.37 -3.14
N GLN A 700 27.28 11.51 -4.38
CA GLN A 700 26.74 10.78 -5.54
C GLN A 700 26.72 9.24 -5.40
N ASN A 701 27.57 8.67 -4.53
CA ASN A 701 27.65 7.22 -4.32
C ASN A 701 26.66 6.71 -3.24
N THR A 702 26.00 7.60 -2.50
CA THR A 702 25.01 7.23 -1.49
C THR A 702 23.64 7.07 -2.17
N VAL A 703 23.27 5.82 -2.45
CA VAL A 703 22.03 5.46 -3.16
C VAL A 703 21.17 4.58 -2.29
N ARG A 704 19.86 4.86 -2.25
CA ARG A 704 18.85 4.07 -1.54
C ARG A 704 17.78 3.59 -2.51
N ASP A 705 17.59 2.29 -2.62
CA ASP A 705 16.61 1.70 -3.53
C ASP A 705 15.19 1.70 -2.93
N PHE A 706 14.21 2.08 -3.75
CA PHE A 706 12.78 1.88 -3.45
C PHE A 706 12.36 0.45 -3.78
N PRO A 707 11.39 -0.12 -3.06
CA PRO A 707 10.81 -1.40 -3.46
C PRO A 707 9.88 -1.22 -4.67
N ILE A 708 9.70 -2.27 -5.47
CA ILE A 708 9.04 -2.16 -6.79
C ILE A 708 7.74 -2.99 -6.84
N PRO A 709 6.58 -2.37 -7.12
CA PRO A 709 5.32 -3.06 -7.43
C PRO A 709 5.33 -3.77 -8.79
N LYS A 710 4.40 -4.70 -8.99
CA LYS A 710 4.27 -5.46 -10.24
C LYS A 710 2.83 -5.50 -10.74
N ILE A 711 2.62 -5.48 -12.05
CA ILE A 711 1.32 -5.64 -12.70
C ILE A 711 1.37 -6.66 -13.83
N ARG A 712 0.24 -7.26 -14.17
CA ARG A 712 0.08 -8.19 -15.30
C ARG A 712 -1.33 -8.12 -15.86
N ASP A 713 -1.49 -8.74 -17.02
CA ASP A 713 -2.81 -9.07 -17.55
C ASP A 713 -2.79 -10.42 -18.28
N VAL A 714 -3.98 -10.90 -18.64
CA VAL A 714 -4.17 -12.08 -19.48
C VAL A 714 -4.80 -11.66 -20.80
N ARG A 715 -4.26 -12.21 -21.88
CA ARG A 715 -4.69 -11.86 -23.23
C ARG A 715 -5.97 -12.61 -23.61
N LYS A 716 -6.93 -11.86 -24.17
CA LYS A 716 -8.11 -12.45 -24.81
C LYS A 716 -7.72 -13.28 -26.02
N TYR A 717 -8.50 -14.31 -26.34
CA TYR A 717 -8.30 -15.14 -27.52
C TYR A 717 -9.46 -14.99 -28.51
N PRO A 718 -9.20 -15.10 -29.83
CA PRO A 718 -10.25 -15.03 -30.84
C PRO A 718 -11.07 -16.32 -30.88
N GLU A 719 -12.39 -16.17 -30.88
CA GLU A 719 -13.38 -17.20 -31.21
C GLU A 719 -14.00 -16.90 -32.59
N ILE A 720 -13.80 -17.82 -33.53
CA ILE A 720 -14.42 -17.78 -34.86
C ILE A 720 -15.75 -18.53 -34.77
N THR A 721 -16.86 -17.89 -35.12
CA THR A 721 -18.15 -18.56 -35.28
C THR A 721 -18.44 -18.81 -36.77
N ILE A 722 -18.57 -20.07 -37.14
CA ILE A 722 -18.86 -20.50 -38.52
C ILE A 722 -20.32 -20.95 -38.59
N SER A 723 -21.12 -20.26 -39.40
CA SER A 723 -22.51 -20.66 -39.69
C SER A 723 -22.53 -21.68 -40.83
N LYS A 724 -23.11 -22.85 -40.57
CA LYS A 724 -23.15 -23.99 -41.47
C LYS A 724 -24.50 -24.11 -42.17
N GLU A 725 -24.44 -24.29 -43.49
CA GLU A 725 -25.61 -24.64 -44.29
C GLU A 725 -25.88 -26.14 -44.24
N LYS A 726 -27.15 -26.52 -44.06
CA LYS A 726 -27.57 -27.92 -44.07
C LYS A 726 -27.36 -28.52 -45.47
N LYS A 727 -26.85 -29.75 -45.51
CA LYS A 727 -26.76 -30.55 -46.73
C LYS A 727 -28.17 -31.07 -47.08
N LEU A 728 -28.58 -30.90 -48.33
CA LEU A 728 -29.85 -31.43 -48.85
C LEU A 728 -29.56 -32.59 -49.81
N GLY A 729 -30.52 -33.50 -49.94
CA GLY A 729 -30.40 -34.71 -50.75
C GLY A 729 -30.76 -34.49 -52.22
N ASP A 730 -30.03 -35.16 -53.10
CA ASP A 730 -30.28 -35.19 -54.53
C ASP A 730 -30.33 -36.66 -55.01
N ILE A 731 -31.27 -36.99 -55.90
CA ILE A 731 -31.38 -38.33 -56.51
C ILE A 731 -31.86 -38.20 -57.97
N GLU A 732 -31.29 -39.01 -58.86
CA GLU A 732 -31.67 -39.07 -60.28
C GLU A 732 -32.10 -40.48 -60.67
N PHE A 733 -33.21 -40.58 -61.40
CA PHE A 733 -33.67 -41.80 -62.05
C PHE A 733 -33.66 -41.65 -63.56
N ILE A 734 -33.50 -42.78 -64.27
CA ILE A 734 -33.61 -42.83 -65.73
C ILE A 734 -34.73 -43.80 -66.11
N LYS A 735 -35.76 -43.28 -66.76
CA LYS A 735 -36.87 -44.06 -67.30
C LYS A 735 -36.43 -44.77 -68.58
N VAL A 736 -36.56 -46.09 -68.61
CA VAL A 736 -36.08 -46.91 -69.73
C VAL A 736 -37.06 -48.00 -70.15
N ASN A 737 -36.88 -48.52 -71.37
CA ASN A 737 -37.50 -49.77 -71.81
C ASN A 737 -36.91 -50.95 -71.03
N LYS A 738 -37.75 -51.85 -70.53
CA LYS A 738 -37.30 -53.02 -69.75
C LYS A 738 -36.31 -53.91 -70.51
N ASN A 739 -36.49 -54.05 -71.83
CA ASN A 739 -35.78 -55.02 -72.67
C ASN A 739 -34.42 -54.51 -73.16
N ASP A 740 -34.34 -53.27 -73.68
CA ASP A 740 -33.12 -52.74 -74.31
C ASP A 740 -32.48 -51.56 -73.54
N LYS A 741 -33.05 -51.18 -72.40
CA LYS A 741 -32.61 -50.09 -71.51
C LYS A 741 -32.51 -48.72 -72.20
N LYS A 742 -33.14 -48.52 -73.36
CA LYS A 742 -33.18 -47.20 -74.01
C LYS A 742 -34.08 -46.23 -73.22
N PRO A 743 -33.69 -44.95 -73.13
CA PRO A 743 -34.46 -43.95 -72.40
C PRO A 743 -35.84 -43.74 -73.01
N LEU A 744 -36.83 -43.47 -72.15
CA LEU A 744 -38.21 -43.22 -72.55
C LEU A 744 -38.62 -41.80 -72.24
N ARG A 745 -39.09 -41.11 -73.27
CA ARG A 745 -39.74 -39.81 -73.18
C ARG A 745 -41.20 -39.96 -72.76
N ASP A 746 -41.77 -38.90 -72.21
CA ASP A 746 -43.20 -38.70 -72.00
C ASP A 746 -43.87 -39.53 -70.88
N ALA A 747 -43.11 -40.33 -70.12
CA ALA A 747 -43.59 -40.87 -68.84
C ALA A 747 -43.79 -39.71 -67.83
N VAL A 748 -44.83 -39.77 -67.01
CA VAL A 748 -45.18 -38.73 -66.03
C VAL A 748 -45.05 -39.27 -64.61
N PHE A 749 -44.37 -38.53 -63.74
CA PHE A 749 -44.09 -38.92 -62.36
C PHE A 749 -44.41 -37.83 -61.34
N SER A 750 -44.72 -38.27 -60.12
CA SER A 750 -44.88 -37.42 -58.96
C SER A 750 -44.04 -37.96 -57.81
N LEU A 751 -43.20 -37.10 -57.24
CA LEU A 751 -42.48 -37.40 -56.02
C LEU A 751 -43.33 -36.97 -54.82
N GLN A 752 -43.58 -37.89 -53.90
CA GLN A 752 -44.33 -37.65 -52.68
C GLN A 752 -43.42 -37.75 -51.46
N LYS A 753 -43.66 -36.89 -50.46
CA LYS A 753 -42.96 -36.91 -49.17
C LYS A 753 -43.92 -37.37 -48.07
N GLN A 754 -43.40 -38.15 -47.12
CA GLN A 754 -44.14 -38.54 -45.93
C GLN A 754 -44.55 -37.30 -45.12
N HIS A 755 -45.79 -37.28 -44.64
CA HIS A 755 -46.28 -36.22 -43.76
C HIS A 755 -45.55 -36.29 -42.40
N PRO A 756 -45.09 -35.15 -41.82
CA PRO A 756 -44.31 -35.15 -40.58
C PRO A 756 -45.04 -35.83 -39.40
N ASP A 757 -46.36 -35.61 -39.27
CA ASP A 757 -47.15 -36.13 -38.15
C ASP A 757 -47.82 -37.50 -38.41
N TYR A 758 -47.89 -37.95 -39.69
CA TYR A 758 -48.69 -39.12 -40.07
C TYR A 758 -47.84 -40.09 -40.91
N PRO A 759 -47.32 -41.18 -40.31
CA PRO A 759 -46.31 -42.03 -40.95
C PRO A 759 -46.82 -42.79 -42.18
N ASP A 760 -48.13 -43.03 -42.30
CA ASP A 760 -48.70 -43.75 -43.43
C ASP A 760 -49.11 -42.83 -44.60
N ILE A 761 -49.05 -41.51 -44.39
CA ILE A 761 -49.51 -40.51 -45.36
C ILE A 761 -48.33 -39.96 -46.14
N TYR A 762 -48.40 -40.03 -47.47
CA TYR A 762 -47.46 -39.40 -48.39
C TYR A 762 -48.24 -38.42 -49.26
N GLY A 763 -47.69 -37.22 -49.45
CA GLY A 763 -48.33 -36.14 -50.19
C GLY A 763 -47.33 -35.34 -51.01
N ALA A 764 -47.81 -34.27 -51.65
CA ALA A 764 -46.94 -33.32 -52.35
C ALA A 764 -45.87 -32.76 -51.40
N ILE A 765 -44.68 -32.47 -51.94
CA ILE A 765 -43.53 -32.01 -51.16
C ILE A 765 -43.78 -30.61 -50.58
N ASP A 766 -44.48 -29.77 -51.34
CA ASP A 766 -44.94 -28.44 -50.94
C ASP A 766 -46.29 -28.10 -51.59
N GLN A 767 -46.84 -26.95 -51.22
CA GLN A 767 -48.11 -26.44 -51.76
C GLN A 767 -47.99 -25.92 -53.20
N ASN A 768 -46.77 -25.71 -53.69
CA ASN A 768 -46.49 -25.20 -55.04
C ASN A 768 -46.47 -26.32 -56.10
N GLY A 769 -46.60 -27.57 -55.69
CA GLY A 769 -46.58 -28.72 -56.59
C GLY A 769 -45.19 -29.09 -57.06
N THR A 770 -44.14 -28.79 -56.29
CA THR A 770 -42.76 -29.18 -56.63
C THR A 770 -42.66 -30.69 -56.86
N TYR A 771 -42.08 -31.05 -58.00
CA TYR A 771 -41.96 -32.43 -58.50
C TYR A 771 -43.28 -33.20 -58.64
N GLN A 772 -44.40 -32.51 -58.89
CA GLN A 772 -45.65 -33.13 -59.35
C GLN A 772 -45.74 -33.15 -60.88
N ASN A 773 -46.24 -34.24 -61.45
CA ASN A 773 -46.44 -34.42 -62.90
C ASN A 773 -45.19 -34.13 -63.76
N VAL A 774 -44.00 -34.49 -63.25
CA VAL A 774 -42.73 -34.36 -63.95
C VAL A 774 -42.72 -35.30 -65.15
N ARG A 775 -42.56 -34.74 -66.35
CA ARG A 775 -42.56 -35.49 -67.61
C ARG A 775 -41.14 -35.69 -68.10
N THR A 776 -40.80 -36.95 -68.42
CA THR A 776 -39.47 -37.32 -68.92
C THR A 776 -39.20 -36.79 -70.33
N GLY A 777 -37.96 -36.30 -70.55
CA GLY A 777 -37.45 -35.89 -71.86
C GLY A 777 -36.88 -37.05 -72.67
N GLU A 778 -36.16 -36.76 -73.77
CA GLU A 778 -35.54 -37.79 -74.62
C GLU A 778 -34.45 -38.60 -73.91
N ASP A 779 -33.85 -38.04 -72.87
CA ASP A 779 -32.85 -38.69 -72.01
C ASP A 779 -33.48 -39.61 -70.94
N GLY A 780 -34.81 -39.58 -70.81
CA GLY A 780 -35.57 -40.36 -69.82
C GLY A 780 -35.34 -39.91 -68.37
N LYS A 781 -34.65 -38.79 -68.11
CA LYS A 781 -34.21 -38.43 -66.77
C LYS A 781 -35.32 -37.86 -65.89
N LEU A 782 -35.22 -38.17 -64.60
CA LEU A 782 -35.97 -37.58 -63.51
C LEU A 782 -34.98 -37.18 -62.43
N THR A 783 -34.65 -35.89 -62.36
CA THR A 783 -33.68 -35.36 -61.41
C THR A 783 -34.40 -34.61 -60.29
N PHE A 784 -34.20 -35.05 -59.05
CA PHE A 784 -34.75 -34.43 -57.85
C PHE A 784 -33.61 -33.88 -57.01
N LYS A 785 -33.60 -32.57 -56.78
CA LYS A 785 -32.58 -31.88 -55.99
C LYS A 785 -33.18 -31.11 -54.82
N ASN A 786 -32.33 -30.73 -53.87
CA ASN A 786 -32.69 -29.94 -52.70
C ASN A 786 -33.77 -30.62 -51.83
N LEU A 787 -33.73 -31.95 -51.73
CA LEU A 787 -34.67 -32.71 -50.94
C LEU A 787 -34.31 -32.62 -49.46
N SER A 788 -35.28 -32.20 -48.65
CA SER A 788 -35.15 -32.20 -47.18
C SER A 788 -35.16 -33.62 -46.63
N ASP A 789 -34.60 -33.81 -45.42
CA ASP A 789 -34.64 -35.09 -44.73
C ASP A 789 -36.09 -35.62 -44.59
N GLY A 790 -36.24 -36.94 -44.70
CA GLY A 790 -37.51 -37.63 -44.61
C GLY A 790 -37.65 -38.76 -45.63
N LYS A 791 -38.81 -39.42 -45.59
CA LYS A 791 -39.11 -40.56 -46.47
C LYS A 791 -39.88 -40.10 -47.70
N TYR A 792 -39.53 -40.66 -48.85
CA TYR A 792 -40.08 -40.30 -50.14
C TYR A 792 -40.62 -41.53 -50.87
N ARG A 793 -41.65 -41.31 -51.70
CA ARG A 793 -42.20 -42.30 -52.62
C ARG A 793 -42.35 -41.67 -54.00
N LEU A 794 -41.77 -42.30 -55.00
CA LEU A 794 -41.91 -41.91 -56.39
C LEU A 794 -43.06 -42.69 -57.03
N PHE A 795 -44.01 -41.99 -57.65
CA PHE A 795 -45.15 -42.57 -58.35
C PHE A 795 -45.04 -42.33 -59.85
N GLU A 796 -45.35 -43.34 -60.65
CA GLU A 796 -45.61 -43.17 -62.08
C GLU A 796 -47.10 -42.90 -62.26
N ASN A 797 -47.42 -41.68 -62.69
CA ASN A 797 -48.79 -41.24 -62.93
C ASN A 797 -49.33 -41.82 -64.22
N SER A 798 -48.50 -41.81 -65.28
CA SER A 798 -48.81 -42.41 -66.57
C SER A 798 -47.56 -42.87 -67.31
N GLU A 799 -47.67 -44.01 -67.96
CA GLU A 799 -46.67 -44.59 -68.85
C GLU A 799 -46.49 -43.79 -70.17
N PRO A 800 -45.32 -43.93 -70.85
CA PRO A 800 -45.15 -43.48 -72.23
C PRO A 800 -46.04 -44.22 -73.23
N ALA A 801 -46.33 -43.57 -74.36
CA ALA A 801 -47.01 -44.21 -75.48
C ALA A 801 -46.26 -45.48 -75.96
N GLY A 802 -47.00 -46.57 -76.16
CA GLY A 802 -46.44 -47.86 -76.60
C GLY A 802 -45.99 -48.79 -75.48
N TYR A 803 -46.18 -48.41 -74.21
CA TYR A 803 -45.84 -49.23 -73.04
C TYR A 803 -47.10 -49.69 -72.29
N LYS A 804 -46.99 -50.80 -71.56
CA LYS A 804 -48.12 -51.35 -70.79
C LYS A 804 -48.58 -50.34 -69.73
N PRO A 805 -49.89 -50.22 -69.45
CA PRO A 805 -50.39 -49.18 -68.56
C PRO A 805 -49.85 -49.24 -67.12
N VAL A 806 -49.35 -48.10 -66.63
CA VAL A 806 -48.90 -47.87 -65.26
C VAL A 806 -49.53 -46.56 -64.79
N GLN A 807 -50.73 -46.68 -64.22
CA GLN A 807 -51.58 -45.54 -63.86
C GLN A 807 -51.57 -45.32 -62.34
N ASN A 808 -50.96 -44.20 -61.91
CA ASN A 808 -50.79 -43.78 -60.52
C ASN A 808 -50.29 -44.89 -59.59
N LYS A 809 -49.16 -45.53 -59.95
CA LYS A 809 -48.57 -46.62 -59.17
C LYS A 809 -47.29 -46.20 -58.45
N PRO A 810 -47.09 -46.63 -57.20
CA PRO A 810 -45.84 -46.40 -56.48
C PRO A 810 -44.73 -47.25 -57.10
N ILE A 811 -43.54 -46.67 -57.28
CA ILE A 811 -42.41 -47.32 -57.95
C ILE A 811 -41.23 -47.49 -57.02
N VAL A 812 -40.75 -46.39 -56.41
CA VAL A 812 -39.54 -46.39 -55.56
C VAL A 812 -39.85 -45.72 -54.22
N ALA A 813 -39.39 -46.31 -53.12
CA ALA A 813 -39.24 -45.62 -51.84
C ALA A 813 -37.76 -45.34 -51.57
N PHE A 814 -37.47 -44.19 -50.95
CA PHE A 814 -36.13 -43.89 -50.44
C PHE A 814 -36.24 -42.92 -49.25
N GLN A 815 -35.14 -42.74 -48.53
CA GLN A 815 -35.05 -41.75 -47.47
C GLN A 815 -33.92 -40.77 -47.75
N ILE A 816 -34.11 -39.52 -47.37
CA ILE A 816 -33.00 -38.57 -47.20
C ILE A 816 -32.73 -38.48 -45.71
N VAL A 817 -31.49 -38.80 -45.31
CA VAL A 817 -31.02 -38.73 -43.93
C VAL A 817 -29.70 -37.96 -43.94
N ASN A 818 -29.64 -36.83 -43.22
CA ASN A 818 -28.49 -35.93 -43.20
C ASN A 818 -28.10 -35.44 -44.60
N GLY A 819 -29.09 -35.18 -45.45
CA GLY A 819 -28.88 -34.78 -46.84
C GLY A 819 -28.31 -35.87 -47.75
N GLU A 820 -28.35 -37.14 -47.36
CA GLU A 820 -27.90 -38.27 -48.17
C GLU A 820 -29.02 -39.25 -48.46
N VAL A 821 -29.03 -39.77 -49.69
CA VAL A 821 -29.97 -40.81 -50.12
C VAL A 821 -29.64 -42.13 -49.43
N ARG A 822 -30.63 -42.72 -48.76
CA ARG A 822 -30.57 -44.02 -48.08
C ARG A 822 -31.77 -44.88 -48.48
N ASP A 823 -31.62 -46.19 -48.34
CA ASP A 823 -32.71 -47.18 -48.45
C ASP A 823 -33.55 -47.10 -49.74
N VAL A 824 -32.91 -46.92 -50.90
CA VAL A 824 -33.61 -46.90 -52.20
C VAL A 824 -34.12 -48.29 -52.55
N THR A 825 -35.44 -48.46 -52.56
CA THR A 825 -36.11 -49.76 -52.67
C THR A 825 -37.28 -49.72 -53.63
N SER A 826 -37.52 -50.84 -54.32
CA SER A 826 -38.72 -51.01 -55.15
C SER A 826 -39.94 -51.18 -54.26
N ILE A 827 -41.02 -50.46 -54.57
CA ILE A 827 -42.34 -50.61 -53.94
C ILE A 827 -43.44 -50.86 -54.99
N VAL A 828 -43.04 -51.34 -56.16
CA VAL A 828 -43.94 -51.68 -57.26
C VAL A 828 -44.89 -52.82 -56.80
N PRO A 829 -46.22 -52.64 -56.89
CA PRO A 829 -47.17 -53.70 -56.57
C PRO A 829 -47.00 -54.92 -57.49
N GLN A 830 -47.35 -56.10 -57.00
CA GLN A 830 -47.33 -57.33 -57.80
C GLN A 830 -48.14 -57.17 -59.09
N ASP A 831 -47.61 -57.70 -60.20
CA ASP A 831 -48.20 -57.67 -61.55
C ASP A 831 -48.26 -56.30 -62.26
N ILE A 832 -47.65 -55.25 -61.70
CA ILE A 832 -47.49 -53.96 -62.39
C ILE A 832 -46.29 -54.03 -63.35
N PRO A 833 -46.43 -53.62 -64.63
CA PRO A 833 -45.40 -53.75 -65.66
C PRO A 833 -44.32 -52.64 -65.59
N ALA A 834 -43.97 -52.24 -64.37
CA ALA A 834 -42.88 -51.32 -64.04
C ALA A 834 -41.85 -52.02 -63.14
N GLY A 835 -40.64 -51.49 -63.06
CA GLY A 835 -39.63 -52.06 -62.16
C GLY A 835 -38.52 -51.07 -61.82
N TYR A 836 -37.93 -51.22 -60.65
CA TYR A 836 -36.74 -50.49 -60.22
C TYR A 836 -35.50 -51.38 -60.32
N GLU A 837 -34.45 -50.85 -60.92
CA GLU A 837 -33.14 -51.50 -61.05
C GLU A 837 -32.04 -50.51 -60.64
N PHE A 838 -31.00 -50.99 -59.96
CA PHE A 838 -29.78 -50.22 -59.71
C PHE A 838 -28.63 -50.90 -60.45
N THR A 839 -28.03 -50.21 -61.41
CA THR A 839 -26.96 -50.78 -62.26
C THR A 839 -26.02 -49.66 -62.69
N ASN A 840 -24.71 -49.92 -62.64
CA ASN A 840 -23.66 -48.96 -63.01
C ASN A 840 -23.83 -47.58 -62.36
N ASP A 841 -24.04 -47.55 -61.04
CA ASP A 841 -24.26 -46.34 -60.22
C ASP A 841 -25.42 -45.44 -60.68
N LYS A 842 -26.43 -46.02 -61.34
CA LYS A 842 -27.63 -45.31 -61.79
C LYS A 842 -28.89 -46.03 -61.36
N HIS A 843 -29.90 -45.24 -60.98
CA HIS A 843 -31.24 -45.73 -60.67
C HIS A 843 -32.08 -45.75 -61.95
N TYR A 844 -32.61 -46.93 -62.30
CA TYR A 844 -33.43 -47.13 -63.48
C TYR A 844 -34.87 -47.46 -63.11
N ILE A 845 -35.81 -46.91 -63.88
CA ILE A 845 -37.23 -47.25 -63.83
C ILE A 845 -37.65 -47.84 -65.18
N THR A 846 -37.93 -49.12 -65.22
CA THR A 846 -38.24 -49.87 -66.44
C THR A 846 -39.73 -49.88 -66.73
N ASN A 847 -40.16 -49.77 -68.00
CA ASN A 847 -41.52 -50.13 -68.45
C ASN A 847 -41.47 -51.23 -69.49
N GLU A 848 -42.45 -52.12 -69.46
CA GLU A 848 -42.63 -53.15 -70.48
C GLU A 848 -43.36 -52.59 -71.70
N PRO A 849 -42.82 -52.78 -72.93
CA PRO A 849 -43.55 -52.38 -74.15
C PRO A 849 -44.82 -53.23 -74.33
N ILE A 850 -45.83 -52.65 -74.97
CA ILE A 850 -47.04 -53.41 -75.37
C ILE A 850 -46.61 -54.45 -76.41
N PRO A 851 -46.85 -55.76 -76.20
CA PRO A 851 -46.51 -56.78 -77.19
C PRO A 851 -47.37 -56.62 -78.46
N PRO A 852 -46.84 -56.96 -79.66
CA PRO A 852 -47.58 -56.83 -80.91
C PRO A 852 -48.89 -57.64 -80.88
N LYS A 853 -50.00 -57.06 -81.40
CA LYS A 853 -51.32 -57.72 -81.49
C LYS A 853 -51.21 -58.97 -82.37
N ARG A 854 -51.67 -60.13 -81.88
CA ARG A 854 -51.83 -61.35 -82.70
C ARG A 854 -52.99 -61.17 -83.69
N GLU A 855 -52.69 -61.13 -85.00
CA GLU A 855 -53.70 -61.27 -86.06
C GLU A 855 -54.07 -62.75 -86.23
N TYR A 856 -55.37 -63.07 -86.13
CA TYR A 856 -55.92 -64.39 -86.47
C TYR A 856 -56.46 -64.37 -87.91
N PRO A 857 -56.25 -65.42 -88.73
CA PRO A 857 -56.86 -65.50 -90.06
C PRO A 857 -58.37 -65.78 -89.97
N ARG A 858 -59.18 -64.98 -90.68
CA ARG A 858 -60.59 -65.27 -91.01
C ARG A 858 -60.72 -65.49 -92.52
N THR A 859 -61.06 -66.69 -92.97
CA THR A 859 -61.85 -66.91 -94.21
C THR A 859 -62.56 -68.28 -94.18
N GLY A 860 -63.85 -68.26 -93.92
CA GLY A 860 -64.85 -68.86 -94.83
C GLY A 860 -65.82 -67.72 -95.16
N GLY A 861 -66.25 -67.43 -96.38
CA GLY A 861 -66.07 -68.06 -97.69
C GLY A 861 -66.42 -67.05 -98.81
N ILE A 862 -67.00 -67.53 -99.92
CA ILE A 862 -67.40 -66.80 -101.15
C ILE A 862 -66.29 -66.77 -102.24
N GLY A 863 -65.66 -67.91 -102.46
CA GLY A 863 -65.69 -68.51 -103.79
C GLY A 863 -66.97 -69.37 -103.92
N MET A 864 -67.43 -69.64 -105.14
CA MET A 864 -68.62 -70.43 -105.52
C MET A 864 -69.91 -69.69 -105.93
N LEU A 865 -69.90 -68.36 -106.00
CA LEU A 865 -70.85 -67.56 -106.82
C LEU A 865 -70.38 -67.15 -108.24
N PRO A 866 -69.11 -67.32 -108.67
CA PRO A 866 -68.74 -67.13 -110.09
C PRO A 866 -69.33 -68.20 -111.04
N PHE A 867 -69.89 -69.29 -110.50
CA PHE A 867 -70.59 -70.32 -111.28
C PHE A 867 -71.91 -69.86 -111.89
N TYR A 868 -72.44 -68.69 -111.49
CA TYR A 868 -73.73 -68.22 -111.99
C TYR A 868 -73.68 -67.37 -113.27
N LEU A 869 -72.51 -66.93 -113.74
CA LEU A 869 -72.43 -66.02 -114.91
C LEU A 869 -71.51 -66.49 -116.05
N ILE A 870 -70.73 -67.54 -115.87
CA ILE A 870 -70.04 -68.25 -116.98
C ILE A 870 -70.82 -69.51 -117.42
N GLY A 871 -71.77 -69.99 -116.60
CA GLY A 871 -72.74 -71.03 -116.98
C GLY A 871 -73.73 -70.60 -118.07
N CYS A 872 -73.92 -69.29 -118.29
CA CYS A 872 -74.80 -68.76 -119.34
C CYS A 872 -74.09 -68.43 -120.66
N MET A 873 -72.76 -68.64 -120.78
CA MET A 873 -72.02 -68.41 -122.03
C MET A 873 -71.40 -69.68 -122.66
N MET A 874 -71.58 -70.87 -122.07
CA MET A 874 -71.16 -72.15 -122.67
C MET A 874 -72.31 -73.14 -122.93
N MET A 875 -73.54 -72.64 -123.14
CA MET A 875 -74.69 -73.48 -123.54
C MET A 875 -75.49 -72.84 -124.69
N GLY A 876 -74.77 -72.36 -125.71
CA GLY A 876 -75.35 -71.76 -126.92
C GLY A 876 -74.61 -72.02 -128.24
N GLY A 877 -73.62 -72.92 -128.31
CA GLY A 877 -72.72 -72.95 -129.48
C GLY A 877 -72.09 -74.24 -129.97
N VAL A 878 -72.36 -75.43 -129.40
CA VAL A 878 -71.98 -76.72 -130.03
C VAL A 878 -73.07 -77.76 -129.78
N LEU A 879 -74.19 -77.54 -130.46
CA LEU A 879 -75.08 -78.59 -130.96
C LEU A 879 -74.25 -79.55 -131.84
N LEU A 880 -74.52 -80.86 -131.72
CA LEU A 880 -74.30 -81.88 -132.75
C LEU A 880 -72.84 -82.24 -133.09
N TYR A 881 -72.39 -83.45 -132.74
CA TYR A 881 -72.08 -84.50 -133.74
C TYR A 881 -71.71 -85.85 -133.09
N THR A 882 -72.69 -86.76 -133.11
CA THR A 882 -72.63 -88.24 -133.27
C THR A 882 -71.83 -89.10 -132.26
N ARG A 883 -72.39 -90.09 -131.53
CA ARG A 883 -73.21 -91.29 -131.87
C ARG A 883 -72.36 -92.51 -132.31
N LYS A 884 -72.51 -93.61 -131.55
CA LYS A 884 -72.35 -95.06 -131.85
C LYS A 884 -71.21 -95.85 -131.14
N HIS A 885 -71.68 -96.75 -130.26
CA HIS A 885 -71.25 -98.10 -129.80
C HIS A 885 -70.32 -98.93 -130.72
N PRO A 886 -69.62 -99.98 -130.21
CA PRO A 886 -69.80 -100.72 -128.95
C PRO A 886 -68.82 -100.40 -127.81
#